data_AF-A0A0E1RW92-F1
#
_entry.id   AF-A0A0E1RW92-F1
#
_cell.length_a   1.000
_cell.length_b   1.000
_cell.length_c   1.000
_cell.angle_alpha   90.00
_cell.angle_beta   90.00
_cell.angle_gamma   90.00
#
_symmetry.space_group_name_H-M   'P 1'
#
loop_
_entity.id
_entity.type
_entity.pdbx_description
1 polymer ?
#
loop_
_entity_poly.entity_id
_entity_poly.type
_entity_poly.pdbx_seq_one_letter_code
_entity_poly.pdbx_strand_id
1 'polypeptide(L)'
;MPPQESVGMMSFQLWAFWSIFCYRYVRLIVNLWAYHRLKPIPPPGPLGPADVTVVIPCLNINRQRLAETLESIRKNGPRKLILVTVKEEQVVAEAVIGMVGLSQVQVVTVQQCGKRRQLVAGIQLVATDITVLADDDVIWESPHLLKWILAPFGREKMGGVGTCQGLQHGLVHGLCQRVWSFLGALYLERRNFDCAAATYMDGGTPCMSGRTAAYRSKILQDPKFLEAFGGETWQSKQLQPDDDNFITHWLDSHFWDMHFQYHPEALVLTTLKDNWGYLKQCLRWSRSNWRSNLRSLVCKRFIWRRHAYSTYAVFLTTLSPPAFLVESALIWLCHRATENDIVAHRWSLRLLLLWMFLTKVIKFLGYFKRNPSDIALIPISVLFGYFHGILKVYAACTLHVTSWGTRDMVTREPKLGNNDTPNQRAPDTFGSWWHSFNAKERLTPWRRRTIFFWTNAWPAGQPRLQLRLLGVGLCLLAERALNVLMPLRVGQMMSRLSKSSNLPEEIYHLAFLHFLEPGYLIASVRTYLLLPLEHYWDRRLKINTFAKVMSLPSEFDEAWDLATLSDVISDVGCFEAVISLTIFMLIPVLSDTILTFTSIYYQLGSRAAVSFAVIMGSYIFLSGKLRSQQHNRWKIYRDSIRREKEACRGSIFNWRTVICFGRLEQEITRFQNIVDARLNSSQHPAALSILRGALQFLVYTAGPAGCVMITRNMSEVATMFIFLARLREPLENMQSFLDAIHLELAKVDSLIEISEKETSVCYQRQKVLLVNQGNTHWSIEFKSVDFSYNKQCQVLEGLSFRVPGGETIAFVGESGSGKSTILNLLLQLHFPQRGSIQINESDISESQKEGITFVPQKPSFFSDRSIMENLKYANSNVEDAEIYKICHSLLIHDRIQRCPEGYNTRYQDAMFSGGEQQRLAIARALTRDARVLLLDELTNSQDNRTASCILDVLKSRANGRTTILVSHNLREIKNVHQIFFLDKGRVVEQGKHEELVDLKGHYYKLWSIQQQAGE
;
A
#
# COMPACT_ATOMS: atom_id res chain seq x y z
N MET A 1 40.61 2.74 65.89
CA MET A 1 41.26 2.51 64.58
C MET A 1 40.51 3.34 63.55
N PRO A 2 41.18 4.17 62.74
CA PRO A 2 40.51 4.88 61.65
C PRO A 2 40.08 3.85 60.59
N PRO A 3 38.99 4.08 59.84
CA PRO A 3 38.66 3.23 58.72
C PRO A 3 39.77 3.39 57.67
N GLN A 4 40.41 2.27 57.33
CA GLN A 4 41.37 2.17 56.23
C GLN A 4 40.75 2.75 54.96
N GLU A 5 41.41 3.75 54.40
CA GLU A 5 41.25 4.15 53.00
C GLU A 5 41.55 2.91 52.14
N SER A 6 40.50 2.25 51.67
CA SER A 6 40.63 1.26 50.61
C SER A 6 40.93 2.03 49.33
N VAL A 7 42.16 1.84 48.84
CA VAL A 7 42.60 2.29 47.53
C VAL A 7 41.66 1.70 46.46
N GLY A 8 40.73 2.55 46.01
CA GLY A 8 40.07 2.62 44.71
C GLY A 8 39.87 1.33 43.90
N MET A 9 38.91 0.48 44.27
CA MET A 9 38.23 -0.33 43.27
C MET A 9 37.14 0.53 42.61
N MET A 10 37.24 0.77 41.29
CA MET A 10 36.17 1.43 40.52
C MET A 10 34.85 0.70 40.76
N SER A 11 33.77 1.44 41.04
CA SER A 11 32.44 0.85 41.14
C SER A 11 32.10 0.10 39.84
N PHE A 12 31.38 -1.02 39.94
CA PHE A 12 30.99 -1.82 38.77
C PHE A 12 30.31 -0.95 37.69
N GLN A 13 29.52 0.03 38.10
CA GLN A 13 28.85 1.00 37.22
C GLN A 13 29.86 1.86 36.45
N LEU A 14 30.92 2.33 37.11
CA LEU A 14 31.96 3.13 36.48
C LEU A 14 32.81 2.29 35.52
N TRP A 15 33.13 1.04 35.88
CA TRP A 15 33.82 0.11 34.97
C TRP A 15 32.96 -0.24 33.75
N ALA A 16 31.67 -0.51 33.94
CA ALA A 16 30.72 -0.76 32.86
C ALA A 16 30.55 0.48 31.95
N PHE A 17 30.48 1.68 32.54
CA PHE A 17 30.44 2.94 31.80
C PHE A 17 31.65 3.08 30.89
N TRP A 18 32.86 2.97 31.44
CA TRP A 18 34.09 3.13 30.66
C TRP A 18 34.26 2.03 29.61
N SER A 19 33.87 0.79 29.90
CA SER A 19 33.92 -0.31 28.93
C SER A 19 33.05 -0.02 27.71
N ILE A 20 31.81 0.41 27.92
CA ILE A 20 30.87 0.77 26.82
C ILE A 20 31.32 2.05 26.12
N PHE A 21 31.77 3.05 26.89
CA PHE A 21 32.24 4.34 26.37
C PHE A 21 33.45 4.14 25.45
N CYS A 22 34.46 3.40 25.91
CA CYS A 22 35.66 3.09 25.13
C CYS A 22 35.32 2.25 23.90
N TYR A 23 34.57 1.16 24.07
CA TYR A 23 34.14 0.32 22.93
C TYR A 23 33.46 1.14 21.84
N ARG A 24 32.67 2.16 22.21
CA ARG A 24 31.93 2.97 21.25
C ARG A 24 32.75 4.11 20.63
N TYR A 25 33.48 4.86 21.45
CA TYR A 25 34.06 6.15 21.02
C TYR A 25 35.53 6.08 20.63
N VAL A 26 36.29 5.06 21.06
CA VAL A 26 37.67 4.83 20.56
C VAL A 26 37.65 4.73 19.04
N ARG A 27 36.68 4.01 18.49
CA ARG A 27 36.42 3.92 17.04
C ARG A 27 36.34 5.28 16.34
N LEU A 28 35.63 6.25 16.92
CA LEU A 28 35.47 7.57 16.29
C LEU A 28 36.80 8.32 16.28
N ILE A 29 37.53 8.29 17.40
CA ILE A 29 38.81 8.97 17.54
C ILE A 29 39.82 8.39 16.55
N VAL A 30 39.93 7.06 16.50
CA VAL A 30 40.84 6.38 15.56
C VAL A 30 40.42 6.64 14.11
N ASN A 31 39.11 6.60 13.79
CA ASN A 31 38.65 6.93 12.43
C ASN A 31 38.96 8.38 12.04
N LEU A 32 38.79 9.35 12.95
CA LEU A 32 39.13 10.75 12.68
C LEU A 32 40.62 10.92 12.41
N TRP A 33 41.48 10.27 13.19
CA TRP A 33 42.92 10.29 13.00
C TRP A 33 43.34 9.64 11.68
N ALA A 34 42.83 8.44 11.38
CA ALA A 34 43.11 7.71 10.15
C ALA A 34 42.63 8.47 8.91
N TYR A 35 41.43 9.04 8.97
CA TYR A 35 40.84 9.82 7.88
C TYR A 35 41.69 11.04 7.50
N HIS A 36 42.24 11.78 8.47
CA HIS A 36 43.08 12.95 8.20
C HIS A 36 44.49 12.57 7.72
N ARG A 37 44.95 11.34 7.98
CA ARG A 37 46.28 10.85 7.60
C ARG A 37 46.29 10.10 6.26
N LEU A 38 45.14 9.65 5.78
CA LEU A 38 45.04 8.99 4.48
C LEU A 38 45.47 9.94 3.36
N LYS A 39 46.55 9.58 2.66
CA LYS A 39 46.98 10.25 1.44
C LYS A 39 46.55 9.40 0.24
N PRO A 40 45.85 9.97 -0.76
CA PRO A 40 45.49 9.25 -1.96
C PRO A 40 46.76 8.89 -2.76
N ILE A 41 46.71 7.79 -3.52
CA ILE A 41 47.79 7.40 -4.42
C ILE A 41 47.69 8.24 -5.70
N PRO A 42 48.64 9.13 -6.01
CA PRO A 42 48.55 10.01 -7.18
C PRO A 42 48.92 9.30 -8.49
N PRO A 43 48.36 9.71 -9.64
CA PRO A 43 48.82 9.28 -10.96
C PRO A 43 50.18 9.93 -11.33
N PRO A 44 50.93 9.40 -12.32
CA PRO A 44 50.61 8.26 -13.18
C PRO A 44 50.89 6.91 -12.51
N GLY A 45 50.01 5.93 -12.75
CA GLY A 45 50.28 4.51 -12.51
C GLY A 45 50.78 3.82 -13.79
N PRO A 46 51.14 2.52 -13.73
CA PRO A 46 51.61 1.78 -14.91
C PRO A 46 50.50 1.45 -15.92
N LEU A 47 49.23 1.57 -15.52
CA LEU A 47 48.08 1.30 -16.39
C LEU A 47 47.37 2.61 -16.74
N GLY A 48 46.95 2.72 -18.00
CA GLY A 48 46.24 3.87 -18.54
C GLY A 48 44.76 3.59 -18.82
N PRO A 49 43.98 4.61 -19.20
CA PRO A 49 42.58 4.43 -19.63
C PRO A 49 42.40 3.43 -20.78
N ALA A 50 43.41 3.26 -21.64
CA ALA A 50 43.40 2.28 -22.73
C ALA A 50 43.41 0.80 -22.25
N ASP A 51 43.75 0.55 -20.99
CA ASP A 51 43.78 -0.79 -20.38
C ASP A 51 42.45 -1.12 -19.67
N VAL A 52 41.41 -0.32 -19.93
CA VAL A 52 40.12 -0.39 -19.23
C VAL A 52 38.98 -0.71 -20.20
N THR A 53 38.18 -1.70 -19.83
CA THR A 53 36.83 -1.92 -20.36
C THR A 53 35.81 -1.65 -19.26
N VAL A 54 34.79 -0.84 -19.57
CA VAL A 54 33.71 -0.54 -18.63
C VAL A 54 32.49 -1.40 -18.96
N VAL A 55 31.95 -2.09 -17.96
CA VAL A 55 30.73 -2.90 -18.08
C VAL A 55 29.58 -2.19 -17.35
N ILE A 56 28.49 -1.92 -18.08
CA ILE A 56 27.33 -1.13 -17.60
C ILE A 56 26.06 -1.98 -17.76
N PRO A 57 25.51 -2.55 -16.67
CA PRO A 57 24.22 -3.24 -16.71
C PRO A 57 23.06 -2.23 -16.70
N CYS A 58 22.12 -2.37 -17.63
CA CYS A 58 20.99 -1.45 -17.80
C CYS A 58 19.64 -2.17 -17.75
N LEU A 59 18.67 -1.60 -17.02
CA LEU A 59 17.27 -2.05 -16.94
C LEU A 59 16.35 -0.85 -16.70
N ASN A 60 15.23 -0.76 -17.45
CA ASN A 60 14.31 0.39 -17.47
C ASN A 60 15.03 1.67 -17.89
N ILE A 61 15.57 1.68 -19.11
CA ILE A 61 16.50 2.70 -19.60
C ILE A 61 15.85 4.10 -19.60
N ASN A 62 16.38 5.00 -18.78
CA ASN A 62 16.11 6.44 -18.90
C ASN A 62 17.08 7.04 -19.91
N ARG A 63 16.55 7.47 -21.07
CA ARG A 63 17.35 7.94 -22.21
C ARG A 63 18.31 9.08 -21.84
N GLN A 64 17.82 10.09 -21.12
CA GLN A 64 18.64 11.25 -20.76
C GLN A 64 19.74 10.90 -19.76
N ARG A 65 19.39 10.16 -18.69
CA ARG A 65 20.37 9.79 -17.66
C ARG A 65 21.44 8.86 -18.19
N LEU A 66 21.05 7.86 -18.99
CA LEU A 66 22.02 6.96 -19.59
C LEU A 66 22.96 7.71 -20.54
N ALA A 67 22.46 8.68 -21.31
CA ALA A 67 23.29 9.53 -22.16
C ALA A 67 24.31 10.34 -21.34
N GLU A 68 23.89 10.97 -20.23
CA GLU A 68 24.77 11.70 -19.31
C GLU A 68 25.84 10.79 -18.70
N THR A 69 25.45 9.59 -18.25
CA THR A 69 26.37 8.56 -17.73
C THR A 69 27.42 8.18 -18.79
N LEU A 70 26.99 7.78 -19.98
CA LEU A 70 27.88 7.35 -21.07
C LEU A 70 28.84 8.46 -21.50
N GLU A 71 28.37 9.71 -21.59
CA GLU A 71 29.20 10.85 -21.94
C GLU A 71 30.25 11.16 -20.86
N SER A 72 29.88 11.07 -19.58
CA SER A 72 30.84 11.27 -18.47
C SER A 72 31.95 10.21 -18.44
N ILE A 73 31.60 8.95 -18.73
CA ILE A 73 32.55 7.84 -18.83
C ILE A 73 33.44 8.01 -20.05
N ARG A 74 32.87 8.39 -21.21
CA ARG A 74 33.62 8.62 -22.46
C ARG A 74 34.72 9.65 -22.31
N LYS A 75 34.49 10.74 -21.57
CA LYS A 75 35.49 11.79 -21.31
C LYS A 75 36.76 11.29 -20.63
N ASN A 76 36.72 10.13 -19.98
CA ASN A 76 37.87 9.50 -19.35
C ASN A 76 38.70 8.60 -20.31
N GLY A 77 38.21 8.37 -21.53
CA GLY A 77 38.91 7.63 -22.59
C GLY A 77 39.15 6.13 -22.35
N PRO A 78 38.16 5.34 -21.88
CA PRO A 78 38.30 3.89 -21.79
C PRO A 78 38.43 3.26 -23.19
N ARG A 79 39.09 2.10 -23.29
CA ARG A 79 39.25 1.40 -24.59
C ARG A 79 37.94 0.90 -25.16
N LYS A 80 37.03 0.41 -24.31
CA LYS A 80 35.74 -0.15 -24.74
C LYS A 80 34.68 0.01 -23.67
N LEU A 81 33.44 0.21 -24.10
CA LEU A 81 32.25 0.24 -23.26
C LEU A 81 31.35 -0.94 -23.64
N ILE A 82 30.91 -1.72 -22.64
CA ILE A 82 30.01 -2.86 -22.83
C ILE A 82 28.73 -2.57 -22.06
N LEU A 83 27.65 -2.29 -22.78
CA LEU A 83 26.33 -2.04 -22.23
C LEU A 83 25.53 -3.35 -22.28
N VAL A 84 25.10 -3.85 -21.12
CA VAL A 84 24.37 -5.12 -21.04
C VAL A 84 22.93 -4.88 -20.63
N THR A 85 21.98 -5.22 -21.51
CA THR A 85 20.54 -5.02 -21.30
C THR A 85 19.74 -6.30 -21.62
N VAL A 86 18.42 -6.23 -21.61
CA VAL A 86 17.51 -7.31 -22.02
C VAL A 86 17.03 -7.08 -23.44
N LYS A 87 16.56 -8.14 -24.10
CA LYS A 87 16.21 -8.10 -25.54
C LYS A 87 15.14 -7.04 -25.85
N GLU A 88 14.22 -6.82 -24.92
CA GLU A 88 13.12 -5.86 -25.04
C GLU A 88 13.60 -4.40 -25.06
N GLU A 89 14.74 -4.10 -24.43
CA GLU A 89 15.27 -2.74 -24.29
C GLU A 89 16.44 -2.44 -25.24
N GLN A 90 16.86 -3.41 -26.06
CA GLN A 90 17.97 -3.28 -26.98
C GLN A 90 17.83 -2.06 -27.91
N VAL A 91 16.63 -1.87 -28.49
CA VAL A 91 16.35 -0.76 -29.42
C VAL A 91 16.51 0.60 -28.73
N VAL A 92 16.10 0.70 -27.45
CA VAL A 92 16.22 1.94 -26.69
C VAL A 92 17.68 2.23 -26.34
N ALA A 93 18.45 1.21 -25.97
CA ALA A 93 19.88 1.32 -25.73
C ALA A 93 20.64 1.80 -26.97
N GLU A 94 20.40 1.18 -28.12
CA GLU A 94 21.03 1.54 -29.40
C GLU A 94 20.66 2.96 -29.84
N ALA A 95 19.41 3.39 -29.62
CA ALA A 95 18.98 4.76 -29.89
C ALA A 95 19.74 5.79 -29.03
N VAL A 96 19.97 5.50 -27.75
CA VAL A 96 20.75 6.39 -26.86
C VAL A 96 22.22 6.45 -27.31
N ILE A 97 22.80 5.32 -27.70
CA ILE A 97 24.18 5.28 -28.22
C ILE A 97 24.29 6.11 -29.52
N GLY A 98 23.29 6.02 -30.40
CA GLY A 98 23.19 6.84 -31.60
C GLY A 98 23.13 8.34 -31.29
N MET A 99 22.39 8.74 -30.24
CA MET A 99 22.32 10.13 -29.79
C MET A 99 23.66 10.67 -29.28
N VAL A 100 24.45 9.84 -28.57
CA VAL A 100 25.76 10.23 -28.04
C VAL A 100 26.87 10.12 -29.11
N GLY A 101 26.62 9.43 -30.23
CA GLY A 101 27.59 9.31 -31.33
C GLY A 101 28.78 8.41 -31.01
N LEU A 102 28.55 7.33 -30.25
CA LEU A 102 29.61 6.50 -29.67
C LEU A 102 29.87 5.21 -30.45
N SER A 103 30.97 5.15 -31.22
CA SER A 103 31.41 3.92 -31.91
C SER A 103 32.08 2.87 -31.01
N GLN A 104 32.46 3.25 -29.78
CA GLN A 104 33.18 2.40 -28.82
C GLN A 104 32.27 1.57 -27.89
N VAL A 105 30.94 1.69 -28.03
CA VAL A 105 29.96 1.00 -27.18
C VAL A 105 29.45 -0.26 -27.87
N GLN A 106 29.60 -1.41 -27.22
CA GLN A 106 28.98 -2.67 -27.62
C GLN A 106 27.74 -2.93 -26.76
N VAL A 107 26.58 -3.15 -27.39
CA VAL A 107 25.37 -3.60 -26.71
C VAL A 107 25.32 -5.12 -26.69
N VAL A 108 25.01 -5.68 -25.53
CA VAL A 108 24.90 -7.12 -25.29
C VAL A 108 23.57 -7.40 -24.60
N THR A 109 22.85 -8.42 -25.05
CA THR A 109 21.54 -8.78 -24.49
C THR A 109 21.58 -10.07 -23.71
N VAL A 110 20.87 -10.13 -22.57
CA VAL A 110 20.61 -11.37 -21.82
C VAL A 110 19.14 -11.75 -21.89
N GLN A 111 18.83 -13.06 -21.85
CA GLN A 111 17.46 -13.57 -21.95
C GLN A 111 16.61 -13.34 -20.70
N GLN A 112 17.21 -13.34 -19.51
CA GLN A 112 16.49 -13.19 -18.25
C GLN A 112 17.02 -11.97 -17.48
N CYS A 113 16.10 -11.13 -17.01
CA CYS A 113 16.41 -9.94 -16.21
C CYS A 113 17.24 -10.29 -14.97
N GLY A 114 18.29 -9.50 -14.68
CA GLY A 114 19.06 -9.59 -13.45
C GLY A 114 20.47 -9.02 -13.58
N LYS A 115 20.81 -8.02 -12.74
CA LYS A 115 22.09 -7.30 -12.81
C LYS A 115 23.31 -8.24 -12.68
N ARG A 116 23.22 -9.35 -11.92
CA ARG A 116 24.34 -10.32 -11.79
C ARG A 116 24.61 -11.02 -13.11
N ARG A 117 23.55 -11.46 -13.78
CA ARG A 117 23.63 -12.14 -15.07
C ARG A 117 24.11 -11.19 -16.16
N GLN A 118 23.65 -9.94 -16.13
CA GLN A 118 24.13 -8.88 -17.01
C GLN A 118 25.63 -8.63 -16.80
N LEU A 119 26.07 -8.50 -15.55
CA LEU A 119 27.50 -8.34 -15.23
C LEU A 119 28.33 -9.55 -15.66
N VAL A 120 27.88 -10.79 -15.40
CA VAL A 120 28.57 -12.03 -15.84
C VAL A 120 28.73 -12.05 -17.37
N ALA A 121 27.66 -11.78 -18.12
CA ALA A 121 27.71 -11.73 -19.58
C ALA A 121 28.65 -10.64 -20.10
N GLY A 122 28.65 -9.46 -19.46
CA GLY A 122 29.55 -8.36 -19.83
C GLY A 122 31.01 -8.65 -19.51
N ILE A 123 31.31 -9.22 -18.34
CA ILE A 123 32.67 -9.54 -17.88
C ILE A 123 33.36 -10.55 -18.80
N GLN A 124 32.62 -11.54 -19.31
CA GLN A 124 33.13 -12.54 -20.25
C GLN A 124 33.63 -11.95 -21.57
N LEU A 125 33.17 -10.75 -21.93
CA LEU A 125 33.52 -10.06 -23.18
C LEU A 125 34.65 -9.04 -23.00
N VAL A 126 35.15 -8.85 -21.78
CA VAL A 126 36.26 -7.94 -21.50
C VAL A 126 37.57 -8.53 -22.03
N ALA A 127 38.35 -7.73 -22.75
CA ALA A 127 39.65 -8.15 -23.29
C ALA A 127 40.84 -7.34 -22.73
N THR A 128 40.58 -6.44 -21.80
CA THR A 128 41.58 -5.56 -21.18
C THR A 128 42.03 -6.07 -19.81
N ASP A 129 43.10 -5.50 -19.27
CA ASP A 129 43.66 -5.93 -17.98
C ASP A 129 42.80 -5.50 -16.77
N ILE A 130 42.07 -4.39 -16.92
CA ILE A 130 41.18 -3.85 -15.89
C ILE A 130 39.74 -3.81 -16.39
N THR A 131 38.84 -4.30 -15.54
CA THR A 131 37.39 -4.21 -15.70
C THR A 131 36.86 -3.18 -14.72
N VAL A 132 36.17 -2.16 -15.23
CA VAL A 132 35.41 -1.21 -14.39
C VAL A 132 33.94 -1.58 -14.47
N LEU A 133 33.32 -1.84 -13.32
CA LEU A 133 31.88 -2.05 -13.23
C LEU A 133 31.23 -0.73 -12.85
N ALA A 134 30.30 -0.22 -13.66
CA ALA A 134 29.61 1.06 -13.42
C ALA A 134 28.08 0.91 -13.58
N ASP A 135 27.30 1.59 -12.74
CA ASP A 135 25.84 1.65 -12.86
C ASP A 135 25.41 2.55 -14.03
N ASP A 136 24.16 2.45 -14.44
CA ASP A 136 23.57 3.22 -15.54
C ASP A 136 23.15 4.66 -15.15
N ASP A 137 23.20 4.98 -13.86
CA ASP A 137 22.77 6.27 -13.27
C ASP A 137 23.88 7.00 -12.48
N VAL A 138 25.13 6.87 -12.91
CA VAL A 138 26.30 7.52 -12.29
C VAL A 138 26.95 8.55 -13.20
N ILE A 139 27.48 9.61 -12.59
CA ILE A 139 28.24 10.63 -13.31
C ILE A 139 29.67 10.65 -12.79
N TRP A 140 30.62 10.51 -13.70
CA TRP A 140 32.04 10.72 -13.42
C TRP A 140 32.34 12.21 -13.57
N GLU A 141 32.46 12.91 -12.44
CA GLU A 141 32.58 14.37 -12.39
C GLU A 141 33.90 14.85 -13.02
N SER A 142 34.98 14.10 -12.78
CA SER A 142 36.30 14.40 -13.34
C SER A 142 36.59 13.63 -14.63
N PRO A 143 37.22 14.26 -15.64
CA PRO A 143 37.77 13.57 -16.82
C PRO A 143 39.06 12.80 -16.52
N HIS A 144 39.53 12.78 -15.27
CA HIS A 144 40.74 12.10 -14.82
C HIS A 144 40.47 10.97 -13.84
N LEU A 145 39.19 10.66 -13.58
CA LEU A 145 38.77 9.61 -12.64
C LEU A 145 39.46 8.27 -12.90
N LEU A 146 39.53 7.82 -14.17
CA LEU A 146 40.21 6.56 -14.50
C LEU A 146 41.69 6.59 -14.08
N LYS A 147 42.41 7.69 -14.33
CA LYS A 147 43.82 7.81 -13.96
C LYS A 147 44.03 7.67 -12.45
N TRP A 148 43.13 8.23 -11.65
CA TRP A 148 43.19 8.16 -10.19
C TRP A 148 42.86 6.78 -9.62
N ILE A 149 41.85 6.09 -10.16
CA ILE A 149 41.48 4.75 -9.68
C ILE A 149 42.42 3.65 -10.22
N LEU A 150 43.16 3.93 -11.30
CA LEU A 150 44.16 3.02 -11.87
C LEU A 150 45.50 3.09 -11.15
N ALA A 151 45.86 4.24 -10.55
CA ALA A 151 47.15 4.42 -9.88
C ALA A 151 47.50 3.33 -8.83
N PRO A 152 46.56 2.84 -8.00
CA PRO A 152 46.85 1.76 -7.03
C PRO A 152 47.19 0.40 -7.66
N PHE A 153 46.80 0.14 -8.91
CA PHE A 153 47.08 -1.13 -9.60
C PHE A 153 48.54 -1.32 -9.99
N GLY A 154 49.41 -0.35 -9.72
CA GLY A 154 50.87 -0.57 -9.81
C GLY A 154 51.39 -1.64 -8.85
N ARG A 155 50.62 -2.00 -7.81
CA ARG A 155 50.90 -3.17 -6.99
C ARG A 155 50.22 -4.40 -7.58
N GLU A 156 50.98 -5.45 -7.87
CA GLU A 156 50.44 -6.66 -8.50
C GLU A 156 49.30 -7.29 -7.68
N LYS A 157 49.40 -7.31 -6.34
CA LYS A 157 48.37 -7.82 -5.43
C LYS A 157 47.11 -6.95 -5.32
N MET A 158 47.08 -5.76 -5.90
CA MET A 158 45.89 -4.91 -5.89
C MET A 158 44.79 -5.53 -6.76
N GLY A 159 43.74 -6.06 -6.13
CA GLY A 159 42.64 -6.72 -6.83
C GLY A 159 41.47 -5.80 -7.16
N GLY A 160 41.20 -4.78 -6.34
CA GLY A 160 40.10 -3.85 -6.58
C GLY A 160 40.30 -2.46 -5.96
N VAL A 161 39.84 -1.43 -6.67
CA VAL A 161 39.89 -0.03 -6.24
C VAL A 161 38.51 0.60 -6.27
N GLY A 162 38.08 1.13 -5.12
CA GLY A 162 36.78 1.78 -4.92
C GLY A 162 36.86 3.31 -5.02
N THR A 163 35.74 3.92 -5.40
CA THR A 163 35.61 5.38 -5.57
C THR A 163 34.88 6.07 -4.43
N CYS A 164 35.09 7.39 -4.33
CA CYS A 164 34.27 8.28 -3.52
C CYS A 164 32.87 8.38 -4.12
N GLN A 165 31.86 8.44 -3.25
CA GLN A 165 30.49 8.66 -3.68
C GLN A 165 29.98 10.02 -3.22
N GLY A 166 29.34 10.74 -4.13
CA GLY A 166 28.62 12.00 -3.85
C GLY A 166 27.19 11.92 -4.34
N LEU A 167 26.32 12.78 -3.80
CA LEU A 167 24.94 12.88 -4.27
C LEU A 167 24.86 13.88 -5.43
N GLN A 168 24.23 13.49 -6.53
CA GLN A 168 23.84 14.42 -7.59
C GLN A 168 22.67 15.28 -7.10
N HIS A 169 22.81 16.61 -7.11
CA HIS A 169 21.76 17.53 -6.68
C HIS A 169 20.81 17.84 -7.86
N GLY A 170 19.52 17.60 -7.70
CA GLY A 170 18.49 18.06 -8.64
C GLY A 170 18.29 19.59 -8.59
N LEU A 171 17.84 20.18 -9.69
CA LEU A 171 17.74 21.65 -9.88
C LEU A 171 16.60 22.34 -9.12
N VAL A 172 15.67 21.61 -8.49
CA VAL A 172 14.52 22.20 -7.77
C VAL A 172 14.19 21.34 -6.56
N HIS A 173 14.29 21.89 -5.34
CA HIS A 173 13.91 21.18 -4.11
C HIS A 173 12.94 21.99 -3.26
N GLY A 174 11.74 21.46 -3.06
CA GLY A 174 10.93 21.86 -1.91
C GLY A 174 11.62 21.48 -0.59
N LEU A 175 11.17 22.06 0.53
CA LEU A 175 11.80 21.83 1.85
C LEU A 175 11.86 20.33 2.24
N CYS A 176 10.84 19.54 1.87
CA CYS A 176 10.81 18.09 2.12
C CYS A 176 11.87 17.33 1.30
N GLN A 177 12.01 17.63 0.00
CA GLN A 177 13.02 17.00 -0.86
C GLN A 177 14.43 17.34 -0.40
N ARG A 178 14.65 18.60 0.01
CA ARG A 178 15.91 19.05 0.62
C ARG A 178 16.31 18.20 1.84
N VAL A 179 15.35 17.85 2.70
CA VAL A 179 15.60 16.98 3.86
C VAL A 179 16.06 15.58 3.42
N TRP A 180 15.39 14.98 2.43
CA TRP A 180 15.78 13.65 1.93
C TRP A 180 17.13 13.65 1.24
N SER A 181 17.41 14.66 0.39
CA SER A 181 18.71 14.84 -0.25
C SER A 181 19.82 15.05 0.80
N PHE A 182 19.56 15.85 1.84
CA PHE A 182 20.49 16.04 2.96
C PHE A 182 20.81 14.72 3.68
N LEU A 183 19.78 13.92 4.03
CA LEU A 183 19.98 12.62 4.67
C LEU A 183 20.75 11.64 3.75
N GLY A 184 20.44 11.64 2.45
CA GLY A 184 21.16 10.88 1.43
C GLY A 184 22.64 11.26 1.33
N ALA A 185 22.95 12.56 1.28
CA ALA A 185 24.31 13.06 1.22
C ALA A 185 25.10 12.68 2.48
N LEU A 186 24.53 12.87 3.68
CA LEU A 186 25.17 12.47 4.93
C LEU A 186 25.43 10.95 5.02
N TYR A 187 24.58 10.13 4.42
CA TYR A 187 24.80 8.69 4.35
C TYR A 187 26.04 8.34 3.51
N LEU A 188 26.20 8.95 2.33
CA LEU A 188 27.36 8.75 1.47
C LEU A 188 28.64 9.30 2.09
N GLU A 189 28.58 10.49 2.72
CA GLU A 189 29.71 11.08 3.44
C GLU A 189 30.18 10.20 4.59
N ARG A 190 29.25 9.63 5.36
CA ARG A 190 29.59 8.66 6.42
C ARG A 190 30.29 7.43 5.85
N ARG A 191 29.81 6.91 4.72
CA ARG A 191 30.44 5.77 4.04
C ARG A 191 31.87 6.11 3.62
N ASN A 192 32.09 7.25 2.98
CA ASN A 192 33.42 7.68 2.56
C ASN A 192 34.36 7.80 3.76
N PHE A 193 33.87 8.39 4.87
CA PHE A 193 34.61 8.51 6.12
C PHE A 193 35.02 7.15 6.71
N ASP A 194 34.07 6.22 6.86
CA ASP A 194 34.32 4.90 7.43
C ASP A 194 35.24 4.05 6.52
N CYS A 195 35.08 4.10 5.18
CA CYS A 195 35.93 3.39 4.22
C CYS A 195 37.37 3.94 4.16
N ALA A 196 37.53 5.26 4.17
CA ALA A 196 38.85 5.91 4.15
C ALA A 196 39.65 5.54 5.42
N ALA A 197 39.00 5.60 6.59
CA ALA A 197 39.63 5.21 7.85
C ALA A 197 40.03 3.73 7.86
N ALA A 198 39.15 2.82 7.43
CA ALA A 198 39.43 1.39 7.35
C ALA A 198 40.60 1.07 6.40
N THR A 199 40.61 1.70 5.22
CA THR A 199 41.67 1.53 4.22
C THR A 199 43.03 1.95 4.74
N TYR A 200 43.09 3.04 5.51
CA TYR A 200 44.34 3.49 6.14
C TYR A 200 44.82 2.53 7.24
N MET A 201 43.90 2.03 8.07
CA MET A 201 44.25 1.24 9.27
C MET A 201 44.73 -0.17 8.95
N ASP A 202 44.02 -0.89 8.09
CA ASP A 202 44.35 -2.29 7.78
C ASP A 202 44.08 -2.68 6.32
N GLY A 203 43.85 -1.70 5.43
CA GLY A 203 43.52 -1.95 4.02
C GLY A 203 42.14 -2.60 3.81
N GLY A 204 41.34 -2.74 4.87
CA GLY A 204 40.01 -3.33 4.79
C GLY A 204 39.00 -2.36 4.18
N THR A 205 38.04 -2.91 3.42
CA THR A 205 36.86 -2.17 2.98
C THR A 205 35.61 -2.99 3.27
N PRO A 206 34.55 -2.39 3.84
CA PRO A 206 33.35 -3.15 4.20
C PRO A 206 32.53 -3.58 2.98
N CYS A 207 32.59 -2.77 1.92
CA CYS A 207 31.86 -2.97 0.67
C CYS A 207 32.50 -2.10 -0.41
N MET A 208 33.01 -2.74 -1.46
CA MET A 208 33.37 -2.07 -2.70
C MET A 208 32.12 -1.42 -3.31
N SER A 209 32.30 -0.22 -3.89
CA SER A 209 31.20 0.57 -4.45
C SER A 209 30.48 -0.23 -5.54
N GLY A 210 29.20 -0.54 -5.34
CA GLY A 210 28.34 -1.09 -6.39
C GLY A 210 27.98 -0.09 -7.50
N ARG A 211 28.35 1.19 -7.32
CA ARG A 211 28.10 2.28 -8.29
C ARG A 211 29.19 2.39 -9.35
N THR A 212 30.44 2.39 -8.92
CA THR A 212 31.61 2.37 -9.81
C THR A 212 32.80 1.83 -9.03
N ALA A 213 33.45 0.80 -9.53
CA ALA A 213 34.69 0.27 -8.97
C ALA A 213 35.52 -0.43 -10.07
N ALA A 214 36.84 -0.37 -9.93
CA ALA A 214 37.79 -1.03 -10.83
C ALA A 214 38.31 -2.33 -10.22
N TYR A 215 38.51 -3.35 -11.06
CA TYR A 215 39.01 -4.66 -10.67
C TYR A 215 39.98 -5.21 -11.71
N ARG A 216 40.91 -6.07 -11.30
CA ARG A 216 41.70 -6.84 -12.28
C ARG A 216 40.80 -7.81 -13.03
N SER A 217 40.83 -7.77 -14.35
CA SER A 217 39.97 -8.59 -15.20
C SER A 217 40.20 -10.08 -14.98
N LYS A 218 41.45 -10.51 -14.76
CA LYS A 218 41.79 -11.91 -14.44
C LYS A 218 41.06 -12.49 -13.22
N ILE A 219 40.67 -11.64 -12.26
CA ILE A 219 39.92 -12.08 -11.06
C ILE A 219 38.46 -12.32 -11.42
N LEU A 220 37.85 -11.38 -12.15
CA LEU A 220 36.44 -11.45 -12.51
C LEU A 220 36.17 -12.49 -13.61
N GLN A 221 37.18 -12.83 -14.42
CA GLN A 221 37.08 -13.81 -15.49
C GLN A 221 37.38 -15.24 -15.04
N ASP A 222 37.80 -15.45 -13.78
CA ASP A 222 37.97 -16.79 -13.22
C ASP A 222 36.63 -17.55 -13.31
N PRO A 223 36.58 -18.73 -13.96
CA PRO A 223 35.36 -19.54 -14.04
C PRO A 223 34.73 -19.82 -12.66
N LYS A 224 35.55 -20.03 -11.62
CA LYS A 224 35.06 -20.25 -10.26
C LYS A 224 34.42 -19.00 -9.67
N PHE A 225 34.94 -17.82 -10.00
CA PHE A 225 34.34 -16.55 -9.60
C PHE A 225 32.98 -16.38 -10.28
N LEU A 226 32.90 -16.57 -11.60
CA LEU A 226 31.68 -16.37 -12.37
C LEU A 226 30.56 -17.32 -11.92
N GLU A 227 30.87 -18.59 -11.68
CA GLU A 227 29.93 -19.58 -11.15
C GLU A 227 29.44 -19.19 -9.75
N ALA A 228 30.35 -18.87 -8.83
CA ALA A 228 30.02 -18.53 -7.46
C ALA A 228 29.27 -17.18 -7.34
N PHE A 229 29.63 -16.18 -8.15
CA PHE A 229 28.95 -14.89 -8.22
C PHE A 229 27.56 -15.03 -8.84
N GLY A 230 27.41 -15.85 -9.87
CA GLY A 230 26.12 -16.16 -10.47
C GLY A 230 25.20 -16.94 -9.53
N GLY A 231 25.73 -17.89 -8.77
CA GLY A 231 24.97 -18.89 -8.00
C GLY A 231 24.78 -18.62 -6.50
N GLU A 232 25.19 -17.48 -5.95
CA GLU A 232 25.08 -17.25 -4.49
C GLU A 232 23.63 -17.22 -4.00
N THR A 233 23.36 -17.92 -2.90
CA THR A 233 22.04 -17.99 -2.27
C THR A 233 22.07 -17.62 -0.79
N TRP A 234 20.90 -17.19 -0.28
CA TRP A 234 20.61 -17.00 1.13
C TRP A 234 19.28 -17.67 1.46
N GLN A 235 19.27 -18.60 2.43
CA GLN A 235 18.07 -19.37 2.84
C GLN A 235 17.29 -19.89 1.61
N SER A 236 18.00 -20.61 0.72
CA SER A 236 17.53 -21.18 -0.56
C SER A 236 17.11 -20.22 -1.68
N LYS A 237 17.11 -18.89 -1.46
CA LYS A 237 16.83 -17.90 -2.52
C LYS A 237 18.12 -17.33 -3.11
N GLN A 238 18.16 -17.16 -4.43
CA GLN A 238 19.28 -16.51 -5.13
C GLN A 238 19.38 -15.03 -4.75
N LEU A 239 20.58 -14.56 -4.42
CA LEU A 239 20.84 -13.15 -4.12
C LEU A 239 21.02 -12.35 -5.41
N GLN A 240 20.59 -11.09 -5.37
CA GLN A 240 20.78 -10.11 -6.44
C GLN A 240 22.05 -9.28 -6.17
N PRO A 241 22.70 -8.68 -7.18
CA PRO A 241 24.03 -8.04 -7.02
C PRO A 241 24.07 -6.86 -6.06
N ASP A 242 22.96 -6.16 -5.85
CA ASP A 242 22.89 -5.05 -4.91
C ASP A 242 22.58 -5.51 -3.46
N ASP A 243 22.35 -6.82 -3.26
CA ASP A 243 21.98 -7.41 -1.97
C ASP A 243 23.15 -8.05 -1.22
N ASP A 244 24.35 -8.09 -1.79
CA ASP A 244 25.55 -8.66 -1.14
C ASP A 244 26.86 -7.99 -1.55
N ASN A 245 27.88 -8.13 -0.70
CA ASN A 245 29.23 -7.63 -0.97
C ASN A 245 30.10 -8.75 -1.54
N PHE A 246 29.55 -9.60 -2.43
CA PHE A 246 30.24 -10.83 -2.87
C PHE A 246 31.63 -10.58 -3.42
N ILE A 247 31.79 -9.60 -4.32
CA ILE A 247 33.10 -9.29 -4.94
C ILE A 247 34.12 -8.92 -3.86
N THR A 248 33.71 -8.09 -2.89
CA THR A 248 34.56 -7.70 -1.74
C THR A 248 34.98 -8.95 -0.96
N HIS A 249 34.03 -9.82 -0.65
CA HIS A 249 34.30 -11.05 0.09
C HIS A 249 35.15 -12.06 -0.68
N TRP A 250 35.09 -12.04 -2.01
CA TRP A 250 35.89 -12.89 -2.87
C TRP A 250 37.34 -12.44 -2.88
N LEU A 251 37.57 -11.12 -3.01
CA LEU A 251 38.91 -10.53 -2.92
C LEU A 251 39.55 -10.85 -1.58
N ASP A 252 38.82 -10.66 -0.47
CA ASP A 252 39.31 -11.00 0.87
C ASP A 252 39.65 -12.49 1.03
N SER A 253 38.78 -13.40 0.57
CA SER A 253 39.01 -14.84 0.73
C SER A 253 40.11 -15.40 -0.17
N HIS A 254 40.48 -14.68 -1.23
CA HIS A 254 41.56 -15.04 -2.16
C HIS A 254 42.80 -14.17 -1.99
N PHE A 255 42.90 -13.45 -0.87
CA PHE A 255 44.06 -12.65 -0.46
C PHE A 255 44.44 -11.50 -1.41
N TRP A 256 43.48 -10.97 -2.17
CA TRP A 256 43.66 -9.77 -2.99
C TRP A 256 43.53 -8.49 -2.16
N ASP A 257 44.42 -7.53 -2.40
CA ASP A 257 44.38 -6.23 -1.72
C ASP A 257 43.30 -5.34 -2.33
N MET A 258 42.72 -4.50 -1.49
CA MET A 258 41.72 -3.52 -1.89
C MET A 258 42.18 -2.12 -1.49
N HIS A 259 41.77 -1.12 -2.25
CA HIS A 259 42.04 0.27 -1.92
C HIS A 259 40.82 1.16 -2.14
N PHE A 260 40.56 2.06 -1.21
CA PHE A 260 39.55 3.11 -1.36
C PHE A 260 40.24 4.42 -1.72
N GLN A 261 40.08 4.87 -2.97
CA GLN A 261 40.73 6.07 -3.47
C GLN A 261 39.95 7.31 -3.01
N TYR A 262 40.31 7.86 -1.85
CA TYR A 262 39.68 9.07 -1.31
C TYR A 262 40.28 10.36 -1.89
N HIS A 263 39.70 10.88 -2.98
CA HIS A 263 40.14 12.13 -3.63
C HIS A 263 38.98 12.77 -4.42
N PRO A 264 38.90 14.12 -4.55
CA PRO A 264 37.87 14.79 -5.36
C PRO A 264 37.83 14.33 -6.82
N GLU A 265 38.98 14.06 -7.43
CA GLU A 265 39.05 13.54 -8.81
C GLU A 265 38.59 12.08 -8.95
N ALA A 266 38.45 11.36 -7.83
CA ALA A 266 37.90 10.00 -7.78
C ALA A 266 36.43 9.99 -7.29
N LEU A 267 35.73 11.12 -7.41
CA LEU A 267 34.34 11.30 -7.00
C LEU A 267 33.37 10.85 -8.11
N VAL A 268 32.47 9.95 -7.73
CA VAL A 268 31.36 9.49 -8.55
C VAL A 268 30.06 10.01 -7.96
N LEU A 269 29.32 10.79 -8.74
CA LEU A 269 28.02 11.29 -8.36
C LEU A 269 26.96 10.23 -8.67
N THR A 270 26.09 9.96 -7.71
CA THR A 270 25.02 8.98 -7.83
C THR A 270 23.68 9.60 -7.47
N THR A 271 22.60 9.03 -8.00
CA THR A 271 21.24 9.43 -7.62
C THR A 271 20.74 8.60 -6.43
N LEU A 272 20.13 9.29 -5.45
CA LEU A 272 19.34 8.69 -4.39
C LEU A 272 17.91 9.20 -4.49
N LYS A 273 16.95 8.45 -3.95
CA LYS A 273 15.57 8.92 -3.91
C LYS A 273 15.48 10.12 -2.97
N ASP A 274 14.82 11.18 -3.43
CA ASP A 274 14.57 12.45 -2.75
C ASP A 274 13.19 12.49 -2.06
N ASN A 275 12.57 11.34 -1.92
CA ASN A 275 11.29 11.14 -1.25
C ASN A 275 11.38 9.98 -0.27
N TRP A 276 10.24 9.61 0.32
CA TRP A 276 10.12 8.49 1.25
C TRP A 276 10.73 7.18 0.72
N GLY A 277 10.80 6.98 -0.60
CA GLY A 277 11.48 5.85 -1.22
C GLY A 277 12.95 5.68 -0.79
N TYR A 278 13.60 6.74 -0.28
CA TYR A 278 14.91 6.68 0.34
C TYR A 278 14.98 5.66 1.50
N LEU A 279 13.93 5.57 2.33
CA LEU A 279 13.90 4.63 3.44
C LEU A 279 13.94 3.17 2.98
N LYS A 280 13.39 2.87 1.80
CA LYS A 280 13.48 1.54 1.20
C LYS A 280 14.90 1.23 0.74
N GLN A 281 15.63 2.24 0.24
CA GLN A 281 17.06 2.10 -0.07
C GLN A 281 17.84 1.82 1.21
N CYS A 282 17.62 2.57 2.30
CA CYS A 282 18.25 2.33 3.60
C CYS A 282 17.96 0.93 4.16
N LEU A 283 16.72 0.47 4.04
CA LEU A 283 16.31 -0.85 4.50
C LEU A 283 16.97 -1.97 3.69
N ARG A 284 17.07 -1.80 2.36
CA ARG A 284 17.77 -2.73 1.48
C ARG A 284 19.25 -2.84 1.86
N TRP A 285 19.95 -1.72 1.97
CA TRP A 285 21.35 -1.70 2.39
C TRP A 285 21.54 -2.28 3.79
N SER A 286 20.59 -2.06 4.70
CA SER A 286 20.64 -2.65 6.05
C SER A 286 20.51 -4.17 6.00
N ARG A 287 19.60 -4.73 5.19
CA ARG A 287 19.48 -6.19 4.99
C ARG A 287 20.73 -6.79 4.36
N SER A 288 21.28 -6.13 3.34
CA SER A 288 22.54 -6.54 2.71
C SER A 288 23.67 -6.58 3.73
N ASN A 289 23.86 -5.50 4.50
CA ASN A 289 24.86 -5.45 5.58
C ASN A 289 24.67 -6.55 6.62
N TRP A 290 23.43 -6.88 7.00
CA TRP A 290 23.16 -8.00 7.92
C TRP A 290 23.63 -9.33 7.34
N ARG A 291 23.19 -9.70 6.15
CA ARG A 291 23.58 -10.97 5.51
C ARG A 291 25.07 -11.05 5.27
N SER A 292 25.62 -10.00 4.66
CA SER A 292 27.01 -9.92 4.24
C SER A 292 27.96 -9.95 5.43
N ASN A 293 27.73 -9.10 6.44
CA ASN A 293 28.63 -9.02 7.60
C ASN A 293 28.54 -10.26 8.47
N LEU A 294 27.36 -10.85 8.65
CA LEU A 294 27.22 -12.12 9.38
C LEU A 294 27.98 -13.25 8.68
N ARG A 295 27.89 -13.34 7.35
CA ARG A 295 28.64 -14.34 6.57
C ARG A 295 30.15 -14.15 6.74
N SER A 296 30.64 -12.91 6.73
CA SER A 296 32.07 -12.61 6.92
C SER A 296 32.55 -12.88 8.34
N LEU A 297 31.77 -12.49 9.36
CA LEU A 297 32.10 -12.67 10.77
C LEU A 297 32.05 -14.14 11.21
N VAL A 298 31.03 -14.89 10.79
CA VAL A 298 30.71 -16.21 11.34
C VAL A 298 31.13 -17.35 10.41
N CYS A 299 30.83 -17.25 9.11
CA CYS A 299 31.07 -18.34 8.16
C CYS A 299 32.49 -18.30 7.59
N LYS A 300 32.92 -17.17 7.01
CA LYS A 300 34.22 -17.05 6.33
C LYS A 300 35.38 -16.79 7.30
N ARG A 301 35.19 -15.97 8.34
CA ARG A 301 36.13 -15.67 9.44
C ARG A 301 37.49 -15.05 9.07
N PHE A 302 37.85 -14.92 7.79
CA PHE A 302 39.15 -14.35 7.36
C PHE A 302 39.37 -12.90 7.84
N ILE A 303 38.30 -12.10 7.92
CA ILE A 303 38.37 -10.69 8.32
C ILE A 303 38.94 -10.50 9.74
N TRP A 304 38.75 -11.47 10.65
CA TRP A 304 39.28 -11.40 12.01
C TRP A 304 40.80 -11.35 12.07
N ARG A 305 41.47 -12.01 11.12
CA ARG A 305 42.94 -12.07 11.07
C ARG A 305 43.54 -11.01 10.13
N ARG A 306 42.90 -10.76 8.98
CA ARG A 306 43.41 -9.86 7.94
C ARG A 306 43.09 -8.38 8.21
N HIS A 307 41.90 -8.11 8.73
CA HIS A 307 41.38 -6.75 8.90
C HIS A 307 40.75 -6.59 10.30
N ALA A 308 41.58 -6.72 11.34
CA ALA A 308 41.15 -6.70 12.73
C ALA A 308 40.46 -5.38 13.11
N TYR A 309 40.99 -4.25 12.64
CA TYR A 309 40.41 -2.93 12.93
C TYR A 309 39.09 -2.74 12.17
N SER A 310 39.04 -3.08 10.89
CA SER A 310 37.81 -3.02 10.10
C SER A 310 36.71 -3.92 10.67
N THR A 311 37.09 -5.10 11.19
CA THR A 311 36.18 -6.03 11.88
C THR A 311 35.51 -5.35 13.07
N TYR A 312 36.29 -4.67 13.92
CA TYR A 312 35.79 -3.87 15.03
C TYR A 312 34.96 -2.66 14.57
N ALA A 313 35.50 -1.85 13.66
CA ALA A 313 34.98 -0.54 13.34
C ALA A 313 33.74 -0.55 12.43
N VAL A 314 33.58 -1.59 11.62
CA VAL A 314 32.49 -1.68 10.62
C VAL A 314 31.67 -2.94 10.75
N PHE A 315 32.27 -4.14 10.78
CA PHE A 315 31.52 -5.40 10.74
C PHE A 315 30.74 -5.66 12.03
N LEU A 316 31.36 -5.50 13.21
CA LEU A 316 30.69 -5.70 14.50
C LEU A 316 29.55 -4.69 14.76
N THR A 317 29.54 -3.57 14.06
CA THR A 317 28.50 -2.54 14.19
C THR A 317 27.13 -2.97 13.67
N THR A 318 27.08 -4.08 12.93
CA THR A 318 25.84 -4.76 12.56
C THR A 318 25.19 -5.41 13.79
N LEU A 319 26.00 -5.96 14.70
CA LEU A 319 25.54 -6.65 15.92
C LEU A 319 25.38 -5.71 17.12
N SER A 320 25.98 -4.51 17.08
CA SER A 320 25.83 -3.54 18.16
C SER A 320 24.37 -3.09 18.33
N PRO A 321 23.89 -2.90 19.58
CA PRO A 321 22.52 -2.47 19.81
C PRO A 321 22.24 -1.10 19.18
N PRO A 322 20.97 -0.79 18.83
CA PRO A 322 20.58 0.53 18.36
C PRO A 322 21.14 1.65 19.23
N ALA A 323 21.61 2.73 18.59
CA ALA A 323 22.32 3.81 19.27
C ALA A 323 21.58 4.36 20.50
N PHE A 324 20.25 4.42 20.44
CA PHE A 324 19.37 4.85 21.54
C PHE A 324 19.50 3.97 22.80
N LEU A 325 19.60 2.64 22.67
CA LEU A 325 19.73 1.74 23.82
C LEU A 325 21.08 1.94 24.52
N VAL A 326 22.16 2.00 23.72
CA VAL A 326 23.52 2.18 24.26
C VAL A 326 23.72 3.58 24.85
N GLU A 327 23.16 4.63 24.22
CA GLU A 327 23.24 5.99 24.76
C GLU A 327 22.42 6.12 26.05
N SER A 328 21.21 5.57 26.10
CA SER A 328 20.41 5.52 27.33
C SER A 328 21.14 4.76 28.45
N ALA A 329 21.80 3.64 28.12
CA ALA A 329 22.61 2.89 29.08
C ALA A 329 23.81 3.69 29.58
N LEU A 330 24.52 4.42 28.71
CA LEU A 330 25.63 5.29 29.11
C LEU A 330 25.17 6.44 30.02
N ILE A 331 24.02 7.05 29.72
CA ILE A 331 23.43 8.11 30.56
C ILE A 331 23.05 7.53 31.93
N TRP A 332 22.39 6.37 31.96
CA TRP A 332 22.00 5.71 33.19
C TRP A 332 23.20 5.28 34.05
N LEU A 333 24.23 4.69 33.44
CA LEU A 333 25.46 4.30 34.12
C LEU A 333 26.23 5.52 34.65
N CYS A 334 26.31 6.60 33.87
CA CYS A 334 26.91 7.86 34.30
C CYS A 334 26.16 8.47 35.48
N HIS A 335 24.81 8.47 35.42
CA HIS A 335 23.96 8.93 36.50
C HIS A 335 24.22 8.13 37.78
N ARG A 336 24.17 6.80 37.71
CA ARG A 336 24.43 5.92 38.86
C ARG A 336 25.85 6.02 39.41
N ALA A 337 26.86 6.18 38.56
CA ALA A 337 28.25 6.28 38.99
C ALA A 337 28.56 7.61 39.70
N THR A 338 27.74 8.65 39.52
CA THR A 338 27.99 10.00 40.03
C THR A 338 26.90 10.51 40.98
N GLU A 339 25.90 9.69 41.34
CA GLU A 339 24.73 10.12 42.15
C GLU A 339 25.10 10.66 43.54
N ASN A 340 26.26 10.28 44.07
CA ASN A 340 26.73 10.67 45.41
C ASN A 340 27.39 12.07 45.48
N ASP A 341 27.80 12.66 44.34
CA ASP A 341 28.40 13.99 44.27
C ASP A 341 27.65 14.87 43.27
N ILE A 342 26.88 15.83 43.79
CA ILE A 342 25.99 16.70 42.99
C ILE A 342 26.76 17.50 41.93
N VAL A 343 27.99 17.94 42.23
CA VAL A 343 28.79 18.77 41.31
C VAL A 343 29.36 17.89 40.21
N ALA A 344 30.01 16.78 40.58
CA ALA A 344 30.52 15.80 39.62
C ALA A 344 29.41 15.22 38.74
N HIS A 345 28.22 14.99 39.30
CA HIS A 345 27.04 14.49 38.59
C HIS A 345 26.61 15.42 37.45
N ARG A 346 26.39 16.70 37.77
CA ARG A 346 25.93 17.69 36.78
C ARG A 346 26.93 17.88 35.66
N TRP A 347 28.23 17.98 35.98
CA TRP A 347 29.27 18.15 34.98
C TRP A 347 29.45 16.90 34.11
N SER A 348 29.46 15.71 34.71
CA SER A 348 29.62 14.45 33.97
C SER A 348 28.49 14.23 32.97
N LEU A 349 27.24 14.47 33.37
CA LEU A 349 26.09 14.35 32.47
C LEU A 349 26.10 15.40 31.35
N ARG A 350 26.44 16.67 31.65
CA ARG A 350 26.55 17.73 30.63
C ARG A 350 27.65 17.44 29.62
N LEU A 351 28.83 17.02 30.08
CA LEU A 351 29.94 16.64 29.22
C LEU A 351 29.61 15.42 28.38
N LEU A 352 28.93 14.42 28.95
CA LEU A 352 28.48 13.24 28.20
C LEU A 352 27.48 13.61 27.09
N LEU A 353 26.50 14.46 27.38
CA LEU A 353 25.54 14.93 26.38
C LEU A 353 26.20 15.77 25.28
N LEU A 354 27.11 16.67 25.66
CA LEU A 354 27.90 17.47 24.71
C LEU A 354 28.75 16.57 23.82
N TRP A 355 29.42 15.58 24.40
CA TRP A 355 30.22 14.58 23.68
C TRP A 355 29.35 13.77 22.70
N MET A 356 28.20 13.28 23.16
CA MET A 356 27.24 12.58 22.31
C MET A 356 26.81 13.42 21.10
N PHE A 357 26.50 14.70 21.30
CA PHE A 357 26.18 15.62 20.21
C PHE A 357 27.36 15.80 19.24
N LEU A 358 28.56 16.10 19.77
CA LEU A 358 29.77 16.30 18.97
C LEU A 358 30.08 15.09 18.09
N THR A 359 29.96 13.88 18.64
CA THR A 359 30.26 12.62 17.92
C THR A 359 29.35 12.37 16.72
N LYS A 360 28.15 12.96 16.70
CA LYS A 360 27.20 12.85 15.58
C LYS A 360 27.56 13.82 14.44
N VAL A 361 28.17 14.96 14.77
CA VAL A 361 28.40 16.08 13.84
C VAL A 361 29.82 16.09 13.27
N ILE A 362 30.85 15.75 14.07
CA ILE A 362 32.26 15.99 13.74
C ILE A 362 32.73 15.33 12.43
N LYS A 363 32.22 14.13 12.12
CA LYS A 363 32.54 13.40 10.88
C LYS A 363 31.96 14.02 9.61
N PHE A 364 31.06 14.99 9.74
CA PHE A 364 30.39 15.67 8.62
C PHE A 364 30.89 17.10 8.41
N LEU A 365 31.94 17.54 9.13
CA LEU A 365 32.48 18.89 8.99
C LEU A 365 32.88 19.22 7.54
N GLY A 366 33.47 18.28 6.81
CA GLY A 366 33.82 18.46 5.40
C GLY A 366 32.60 18.65 4.48
N TYR A 367 31.44 18.11 4.84
CA TYR A 367 30.18 18.35 4.13
C TYR A 367 29.62 19.73 4.46
N PHE A 368 29.56 20.11 5.73
CA PHE A 368 29.05 21.42 6.15
C PHE A 368 29.92 22.59 5.67
N LYS A 369 31.23 22.37 5.48
CA LYS A 369 32.11 23.37 4.84
C LYS A 369 31.73 23.64 3.38
N ARG A 370 31.24 22.63 2.66
CA ARG A 370 30.76 22.75 1.26
C ARG A 370 29.32 23.27 1.21
N ASN A 371 28.49 22.90 2.19
CA ASN A 371 27.06 23.22 2.25
C ASN A 371 26.68 23.87 3.60
N PRO A 372 27.04 25.15 3.83
CA PRO A 372 26.84 25.80 5.14
C PRO A 372 25.36 25.97 5.50
N SER A 373 24.47 26.12 4.50
CA SER A 373 23.03 26.28 4.74
C SER A 373 22.36 25.05 5.36
N ASP A 374 22.96 23.86 5.25
CA ASP A 374 22.38 22.62 5.75
C ASP A 374 22.69 22.37 7.24
N ILE A 375 23.47 23.24 7.88
CA ILE A 375 23.71 23.21 9.34
C ILE A 375 22.39 23.27 10.12
N ALA A 376 21.39 24.00 9.61
CA ALA A 376 20.05 24.07 10.21
C ALA A 376 19.34 22.70 10.30
N LEU A 377 19.75 21.71 9.50
CA LEU A 377 19.14 20.37 9.44
C LEU A 377 19.83 19.34 10.37
N ILE A 378 20.84 19.75 11.15
CA ILE A 378 21.54 18.85 12.11
C ILE A 378 20.58 18.09 13.03
N PRO A 379 19.54 18.70 13.66
CA PRO A 379 18.61 17.96 14.52
C PRO A 379 17.91 16.79 13.81
N ILE A 380 17.58 16.97 12.52
CA ILE A 380 16.94 15.94 11.71
C ILE A 380 17.90 14.76 11.48
N SER A 381 19.19 15.03 11.25
CA SER A 381 20.20 13.97 11.09
C SER A 381 20.36 13.11 12.35
N VAL A 382 20.26 13.72 13.54
CA VAL A 382 20.37 13.01 14.83
C VAL A 382 19.14 12.13 15.05
N LEU A 383 17.94 12.68 14.84
CA LEU A 383 16.68 11.94 14.92
C LEU A 383 16.64 10.78 13.93
N PHE A 384 17.05 11.02 12.68
CA PHE A 384 17.14 9.99 11.66
C PHE A 384 18.15 8.90 12.05
N GLY A 385 19.25 9.26 12.71
CA GLY A 385 20.22 8.29 13.24
C GLY A 385 19.61 7.30 14.24
N TYR A 386 18.70 7.74 15.10
CA TYR A 386 17.95 6.86 16.00
C TYR A 386 16.92 6.00 15.25
N PHE A 387 16.15 6.63 14.35
CA PHE A 387 15.18 5.94 13.51
C PHE A 387 15.85 4.85 12.64
N HIS A 388 17.02 5.13 12.08
CA HIS A 388 17.81 4.17 11.31
C HIS A 388 18.26 2.97 12.17
N GLY A 389 18.40 3.15 13.48
CA GLY A 389 18.59 2.04 14.42
C GLY A 389 17.41 1.08 14.45
N ILE A 390 16.18 1.61 14.43
CA ILE A 390 14.94 0.81 14.34
C ILE A 390 14.86 0.09 12.99
N LEU A 391 15.20 0.78 11.89
CA LEU A 391 15.27 0.18 10.55
C LEU A 391 16.24 -1.01 10.50
N LYS A 392 17.40 -0.93 11.19
CA LYS A 392 18.34 -2.06 11.28
C LYS A 392 17.73 -3.27 12.00
N VAL A 393 17.00 -3.07 13.09
CA VAL A 393 16.31 -4.17 13.80
C VAL A 393 15.23 -4.79 12.91
N TYR A 394 14.42 -3.96 12.26
CA TYR A 394 13.42 -4.44 11.30
C TYR A 394 14.04 -5.19 10.11
N ALA A 395 15.20 -4.74 9.62
CA ALA A 395 15.97 -5.44 8.58
C ALA A 395 16.37 -6.84 9.03
N ALA A 396 16.83 -7.00 10.28
CA ALA A 396 17.20 -8.29 10.86
C ALA A 396 16.00 -9.26 10.93
N CYS A 397 14.80 -8.76 11.26
CA CYS A 397 13.58 -9.57 11.27
C CYS A 397 13.06 -9.91 9.85
N THR A 398 13.60 -9.29 8.80
CA THR A 398 13.13 -9.43 7.41
C THR A 398 14.21 -9.92 6.44
N LEU A 399 15.20 -10.68 6.93
CA LEU A 399 16.29 -11.22 6.09
C LEU A 399 15.84 -12.25 5.05
N HIS A 400 14.62 -12.79 5.14
CA HIS A 400 14.03 -13.69 4.14
C HIS A 400 13.58 -12.97 2.84
N VAL A 401 13.54 -11.63 2.85
CA VAL A 401 13.13 -10.80 1.69
C VAL A 401 14.35 -10.50 0.82
N THR A 402 14.53 -11.28 -0.26
CA THR A 402 15.66 -11.17 -1.20
C THR A 402 15.28 -10.52 -2.54
N SER A 403 14.06 -9.97 -2.65
CA SER A 403 13.56 -9.35 -3.87
C SER A 403 13.81 -7.83 -3.91
N TRP A 404 13.99 -7.31 -5.13
CA TRP A 404 14.06 -5.88 -5.43
C TRP A 404 12.69 -5.22 -5.22
N GLY A 405 12.41 -4.72 -4.01
CA GLY A 405 11.16 -4.00 -3.67
C GLY A 405 10.93 -2.64 -4.39
N THR A 406 11.48 -2.47 -5.60
CA THR A 406 11.28 -1.32 -6.49
C THR A 406 11.23 -1.67 -7.98
N ARG A 407 11.55 -2.90 -8.39
CA ARG A 407 11.52 -3.33 -9.80
C ARG A 407 11.07 -4.80 -9.87
N ASP A 408 9.76 -5.02 -9.76
CA ASP A 408 9.15 -6.33 -9.97
C ASP A 408 9.00 -6.60 -11.46
N MET A 409 10.03 -7.18 -12.07
CA MET A 409 9.95 -7.75 -13.42
C MET A 409 10.39 -9.21 -13.39
N VAL A 410 9.73 -10.02 -12.57
CA VAL A 410 9.77 -11.47 -12.73
C VAL A 410 8.32 -11.92 -12.97
N THR A 411 8.14 -12.54 -14.15
CA THR A 411 6.91 -13.05 -14.79
C THR A 411 5.87 -12.02 -15.28
N ARG A 412 6.15 -11.37 -16.42
CA ARG A 412 5.09 -10.93 -17.35
C ARG A 412 5.35 -11.57 -18.70
N GLU A 413 4.40 -12.37 -19.19
CA GLU A 413 4.29 -12.71 -20.61
C GLU A 413 4.12 -11.44 -21.46
N PRO A 414 4.54 -11.46 -22.73
CA PRO A 414 4.66 -10.25 -23.54
C PRO A 414 3.28 -9.67 -23.87
N LYS A 415 2.96 -8.50 -23.30
CA LYS A 415 1.93 -7.62 -23.86
C LYS A 415 2.61 -6.66 -24.85
N LEU A 416 2.33 -6.83 -26.13
CA LEU A 416 2.65 -5.82 -27.15
C LEU A 416 1.82 -4.55 -26.88
N GLY A 417 2.48 -3.40 -27.01
CA GLY A 417 1.85 -2.11 -27.26
C GLY A 417 1.34 -1.36 -26.03
N ASN A 418 2.17 -0.45 -25.50
CA ASN A 418 1.71 0.93 -25.27
C ASN A 418 2.88 1.89 -25.02
N ASN A 419 2.83 3.01 -25.72
CA ASN A 419 3.74 4.15 -25.57
C ASN A 419 3.39 4.91 -24.28
N ASP A 420 4.02 4.57 -23.16
CA ASP A 420 3.91 5.34 -21.92
C ASP A 420 4.85 6.55 -21.96
N THR A 421 4.27 7.74 -22.15
CA THR A 421 4.92 9.03 -21.88
C THR A 421 5.27 9.15 -20.38
N PRO A 422 6.46 9.69 -20.02
CA PRO A 422 6.90 9.78 -18.63
C PRO A 422 6.24 10.96 -17.93
N ASN A 423 5.04 10.76 -17.40
CA ASN A 423 4.41 11.70 -16.48
C ASN A 423 3.81 10.98 -15.27
N GLN A 424 4.57 10.07 -14.68
CA GLN A 424 4.30 9.59 -13.32
C GLN A 424 5.04 10.49 -12.33
N ARG A 425 4.37 11.55 -11.85
CA ARG A 425 4.76 12.15 -10.56
C ARG A 425 4.60 11.06 -9.50
N ALA A 426 5.72 10.61 -8.93
CA ALA A 426 5.71 9.73 -7.77
C ALA A 426 4.91 10.41 -6.64
N PRO A 427 4.03 9.71 -5.91
CA PRO A 427 3.24 10.39 -4.88
C PRO A 427 4.13 10.67 -3.65
N ASP A 428 4.34 11.94 -3.34
CA ASP A 428 5.24 12.42 -2.27
C ASP A 428 4.74 12.18 -0.82
N THR A 429 3.76 11.30 -0.62
CA THR A 429 3.06 11.12 0.67
C THR A 429 3.51 9.84 1.41
N PHE A 430 3.51 9.89 2.75
CA PHE A 430 3.83 8.75 3.62
C PHE A 430 3.00 7.48 3.31
N GLY A 431 1.75 7.64 2.86
CA GLY A 431 0.88 6.53 2.45
C GLY A 431 1.37 5.79 1.19
N SER A 432 1.90 6.51 0.20
CA SER A 432 2.47 5.90 -1.02
C SER A 432 3.73 5.08 -0.75
N TRP A 433 4.54 5.51 0.22
CA TRP A 433 5.69 4.74 0.65
C TRP A 433 5.31 3.38 1.24
N TRP A 434 4.27 3.36 2.08
CA TRP A 434 3.68 2.13 2.61
C TRP A 434 3.14 1.23 1.49
N HIS A 435 2.39 1.79 0.53
CA HIS A 435 1.90 1.05 -0.64
C HIS A 435 3.01 0.43 -1.47
N SER A 436 4.17 1.07 -1.59
CA SER A 436 5.23 0.56 -2.44
C SER A 436 5.86 -0.73 -1.90
N PHE A 437 5.64 -1.12 -0.63
CA PHE A 437 6.02 -2.46 -0.13
C PHE A 437 5.17 -3.60 -0.73
N ASN A 438 4.16 -3.29 -1.56
CA ASN A 438 3.20 -4.21 -2.18
C ASN A 438 3.68 -4.98 -3.43
N ALA A 439 4.97 -5.29 -3.50
CA ALA A 439 5.52 -6.11 -4.56
C ALA A 439 5.11 -7.59 -4.42
N LYS A 440 3.87 -7.94 -4.84
CA LYS A 440 3.32 -9.28 -5.17
C LYS A 440 3.64 -10.50 -4.27
N GLU A 441 4.21 -10.36 -3.09
CA GLU A 441 4.21 -11.43 -2.09
C GLU A 441 2.83 -11.47 -1.41
N ARG A 442 2.27 -12.68 -1.21
CA ARG A 442 1.03 -12.90 -0.45
C ARG A 442 1.17 -12.26 0.95
N LEU A 443 0.76 -11.00 1.08
CA LEU A 443 0.78 -10.27 2.34
C LEU A 443 -0.03 -11.06 3.35
N THR A 444 0.52 -11.27 4.55
CA THR A 444 -0.25 -11.84 5.66
C THR A 444 -1.49 -10.97 5.92
N PRO A 445 -2.62 -11.53 6.40
CA PRO A 445 -3.85 -10.77 6.64
C PRO A 445 -3.63 -9.51 7.48
N TRP A 446 -2.75 -9.60 8.49
CA TRP A 446 -2.33 -8.46 9.31
C TRP A 446 -1.66 -7.34 8.51
N ARG A 447 -0.76 -7.67 7.57
CA ARG A 447 -0.09 -6.66 6.75
C ARG A 447 -1.09 -5.95 5.83
N ARG A 448 -1.98 -6.69 5.17
CA ARG A 448 -3.03 -6.11 4.30
C ARG A 448 -3.87 -5.10 5.06
N ARG A 449 -4.38 -5.48 6.23
CA ARG A 449 -5.14 -4.59 7.12
C ARG A 449 -4.34 -3.35 7.49
N THR A 450 -3.11 -3.50 7.98
CA THR A 450 -2.29 -2.34 8.38
C THR A 450 -2.06 -1.35 7.24
N ILE A 451 -1.81 -1.84 6.02
CA ILE A 451 -1.62 -0.98 4.85
C ILE A 451 -2.91 -0.24 4.52
N PHE A 452 -4.03 -0.95 4.48
CA PHE A 452 -5.35 -0.36 4.24
C PHE A 452 -5.68 0.74 5.27
N PHE A 453 -5.42 0.48 6.56
CA PHE A 453 -5.60 1.47 7.63
C PHE A 453 -4.71 2.69 7.45
N TRP A 454 -3.39 2.53 7.31
CA TRP A 454 -2.48 3.69 7.21
C TRP A 454 -2.70 4.52 5.94
N THR A 455 -3.09 3.87 4.85
CA THR A 455 -3.45 4.53 3.59
C THR A 455 -4.63 5.47 3.74
N ASN A 456 -5.67 5.02 4.44
CA ASN A 456 -6.94 5.73 4.54
C ASN A 456 -7.02 6.64 5.77
N ALA A 457 -6.31 6.31 6.85
CA ALA A 457 -6.33 7.05 8.11
C ALA A 457 -5.52 8.36 8.05
N TRP A 458 -4.45 8.44 7.25
CA TRP A 458 -3.62 9.66 7.21
C TRP A 458 -4.22 10.75 6.31
N PRO A 459 -4.49 11.96 6.82
CA PRO A 459 -5.02 13.08 6.03
C PRO A 459 -3.90 13.74 5.20
N ALA A 460 -3.50 13.09 4.12
CA ALA A 460 -2.45 13.59 3.22
C ALA A 460 -2.87 14.90 2.55
N GLY A 461 -1.97 15.90 2.55
CA GLY A 461 -2.21 17.21 1.90
C GLY A 461 -3.07 18.19 2.69
N GLN A 462 -3.52 17.85 3.91
CA GLN A 462 -4.39 18.71 4.72
C GLN A 462 -3.74 19.03 6.09
N PRO A 463 -2.92 20.10 6.20
CA PRO A 463 -2.12 20.36 7.40
C PRO A 463 -2.96 20.64 8.64
N ARG A 464 -4.16 21.21 8.49
CA ARG A 464 -5.08 21.45 9.61
C ARG A 464 -5.55 20.15 10.27
N LEU A 465 -5.87 19.11 9.49
CA LEU A 465 -6.24 17.81 10.02
C LEU A 465 -5.05 17.07 10.63
N GLN A 466 -3.86 17.22 10.04
CA GLN A 466 -2.62 16.65 10.60
C GLN A 466 -2.29 17.24 11.97
N LEU A 467 -2.45 18.57 12.13
CA LEU A 467 -2.28 19.24 13.43
C LEU A 467 -3.31 18.77 14.46
N ARG A 468 -4.57 18.56 14.04
CA ARG A 468 -5.62 18.01 14.93
C ARG A 468 -5.27 16.59 15.39
N LEU A 469 -4.80 15.73 14.49
CA LEU A 469 -4.35 14.38 14.82
C LEU A 469 -3.18 14.39 15.82
N LEU A 470 -2.23 15.33 15.65
CA LEU A 470 -1.15 15.54 16.61
C LEU A 470 -1.70 16.02 17.97
N GLY A 471 -2.70 16.90 17.96
CA GLY A 471 -3.42 17.34 19.15
C GLY A 471 -4.10 16.19 19.89
N VAL A 472 -4.77 15.27 19.18
CA VAL A 472 -5.34 14.04 19.77
C VAL A 472 -4.24 13.19 20.43
N GLY A 473 -3.08 13.05 19.79
CA GLY A 473 -1.92 12.37 20.36
C GLY A 473 -1.39 13.02 21.65
N LEU A 474 -1.35 14.36 21.68
CA LEU A 474 -0.98 15.12 22.89
C LEU A 474 -1.99 14.94 24.02
N CYS A 475 -3.30 14.96 23.70
CA CYS A 475 -4.34 14.67 24.69
C CYS A 475 -4.16 13.27 25.28
N LEU A 476 -3.92 12.26 24.43
CA LEU A 476 -3.67 10.89 24.90
C LEU A 476 -2.47 10.82 25.85
N LEU A 477 -1.35 11.49 25.52
CA LEU A 477 -0.19 11.54 26.42
C LEU A 477 -0.49 12.26 27.74
N ALA A 478 -1.25 13.36 27.68
CA ALA A 478 -1.66 14.11 28.87
C ALA A 478 -2.56 13.26 29.79
N GLU A 479 -3.50 12.49 29.23
CA GLU A 479 -4.34 11.57 30.00
C GLU A 479 -3.52 10.51 30.73
N ARG A 480 -2.52 9.90 30.08
CA ARG A 480 -1.64 8.91 30.73
C ARG A 480 -0.82 9.53 31.85
N ALA A 481 -0.35 10.77 31.66
CA ALA A 481 0.36 11.50 32.70
C ALA A 481 -0.55 11.77 33.91
N LEU A 482 -1.80 12.18 33.68
CA LEU A 482 -2.78 12.41 34.75
C LEU A 482 -3.18 11.12 35.48
N ASN A 483 -3.33 10.01 34.75
CA ASN A 483 -3.60 8.69 35.33
C ASN A 483 -2.53 8.27 36.35
N VAL A 484 -1.28 8.70 36.16
CA VAL A 484 -0.21 8.49 37.14
C VAL A 484 -0.22 9.58 38.21
N LEU A 485 -0.30 10.86 37.85
CA LEU A 485 -0.18 11.99 38.79
C LEU A 485 -1.28 11.99 39.87
N MET A 486 -2.51 11.62 39.50
CA MET A 486 -3.66 11.69 40.40
C MET A 486 -3.55 10.80 41.64
N PRO A 487 -3.32 9.48 41.52
CA PRO A 487 -3.09 8.60 42.66
C PRO A 487 -2.00 9.11 43.61
N LEU A 488 -0.93 9.71 43.06
CA LEU A 488 0.21 10.19 43.85
C LEU A 488 -0.12 11.42 44.67
N ARG A 489 -0.86 12.36 44.07
CA ARG A 489 -1.29 13.57 44.77
C ARG A 489 -2.30 13.25 45.86
N VAL A 490 -3.24 12.34 45.60
CA VAL A 490 -4.17 11.86 46.64
C VAL A 490 -3.41 11.16 47.77
N GLY A 491 -2.42 10.32 47.46
CA GLY A 491 -1.58 9.66 48.46
C GLY A 491 -0.78 10.64 49.33
N GLN A 492 -0.18 11.67 48.72
CA GLN A 492 0.53 12.73 49.43
C GLN A 492 -0.41 13.54 50.35
N MET A 493 -1.60 13.88 49.85
CA MET A 493 -2.63 14.57 50.63
C MET A 493 -3.05 13.74 51.84
N MET A 494 -3.30 12.43 51.66
CA MET A 494 -3.63 11.53 52.78
C MET A 494 -2.50 11.43 53.81
N SER A 495 -1.24 11.44 53.37
CA SER A 495 -0.09 11.49 54.28
C SER A 495 -0.01 12.79 55.08
N ARG A 496 -0.47 13.92 54.54
CA ARG A 496 -0.46 15.23 55.21
C ARG A 496 -1.66 15.40 56.14
N LEU A 497 -2.85 14.95 55.73
CA LEU A 497 -4.05 14.80 56.55
C LEU A 497 -3.78 13.98 57.82
N SER A 498 -2.99 12.92 57.71
CA SER A 498 -2.58 12.11 58.85
C SER A 498 -1.66 12.84 59.84
N LYS A 499 -1.08 14.00 59.48
CA LYS A 499 -0.09 14.74 60.28
C LYS A 499 -0.53 16.16 60.68
N SER A 500 -1.40 16.82 59.91
CA SER A 500 -1.88 18.19 60.17
C SER A 500 -3.22 18.48 59.50
N SER A 501 -4.02 19.39 60.05
CA SER A 501 -5.41 19.69 59.62
C SER A 501 -5.59 20.86 58.62
N ASN A 502 -4.53 21.58 58.22
CA ASN A 502 -4.63 22.71 57.27
C ASN A 502 -4.44 22.25 55.81
N LEU A 503 -5.47 22.39 54.96
CA LEU A 503 -5.54 21.80 53.61
C LEU A 503 -6.02 22.65 52.41
N PRO A 504 -6.25 23.98 52.48
CA PRO A 504 -6.93 24.69 51.39
C PRO A 504 -6.19 24.59 50.04
N GLU A 505 -4.86 24.75 49.99
CA GLU A 505 -4.09 24.73 48.74
C GLU A 505 -4.10 23.37 48.01
N GLU A 506 -4.07 22.24 48.75
CA GLU A 506 -4.06 20.91 48.13
C GLU A 506 -5.40 20.55 47.49
N ILE A 507 -6.50 21.00 48.09
CA ILE A 507 -7.85 20.78 47.58
C ILE A 507 -8.03 21.52 46.26
N TYR A 508 -7.53 22.75 46.12
CA TYR A 508 -7.56 23.49 44.85
C TYR A 508 -6.74 22.80 43.75
N HIS A 509 -5.55 22.30 44.08
CA HIS A 509 -4.72 21.55 43.12
C HIS A 509 -5.38 20.24 42.70
N LEU A 510 -6.03 19.52 43.62
CA LEU A 510 -6.70 18.25 43.34
C LEU A 510 -7.98 18.47 42.53
N ALA A 511 -8.76 19.51 42.84
CA ALA A 511 -9.91 19.94 42.06
C ALA A 511 -9.50 20.34 40.63
N PHE A 512 -8.38 21.05 40.47
CA PHE A 512 -7.84 21.39 39.16
C PHE A 512 -7.42 20.15 38.36
N LEU A 513 -6.69 19.22 38.97
CA LEU A 513 -6.32 17.97 38.32
C LEU A 513 -7.56 17.13 37.96
N HIS A 514 -8.62 17.17 38.79
CA HIS A 514 -9.86 16.44 38.55
C HIS A 514 -10.64 17.06 37.38
N PHE A 515 -10.64 18.39 37.27
CA PHE A 515 -11.17 19.07 36.09
C PHE A 515 -10.42 18.71 34.79
N LEU A 516 -9.10 18.51 34.88
CA LEU A 516 -8.27 18.08 33.75
C LEU A 516 -8.40 16.58 33.42
N GLU A 517 -9.03 15.79 34.26
CA GLU A 517 -9.06 14.33 34.19
C GLU A 517 -9.61 13.81 32.84
N PRO A 518 -9.22 12.58 32.40
CA PRO A 518 -9.69 11.98 31.15
C PRO A 518 -11.21 11.83 30.99
N GLY A 519 -12.02 12.11 32.02
CA GLY A 519 -13.49 12.14 31.92
C GLY A 519 -14.10 13.52 31.61
N TYR A 520 -13.30 14.60 31.68
CA TYR A 520 -13.81 15.98 31.62
C TYR A 520 -13.14 16.79 30.50
N LEU A 521 -12.24 17.74 30.82
CA LEU A 521 -11.73 18.71 29.86
C LEU A 521 -10.91 18.05 28.75
N ILE A 522 -9.92 17.23 29.11
CA ILE A 522 -9.00 16.66 28.11
C ILE A 522 -9.73 15.70 27.17
N ALA A 523 -10.68 14.90 27.67
CA ALA A 523 -11.51 14.06 26.81
C ALA A 523 -12.42 14.90 25.91
N SER A 524 -13.02 15.98 26.42
CA SER A 524 -13.87 16.87 25.63
C SER A 524 -13.09 17.54 24.51
N VAL A 525 -11.87 18.02 24.80
CA VAL A 525 -10.95 18.57 23.79
C VAL A 525 -10.54 17.50 22.79
N ARG A 526 -10.20 16.29 23.26
CA ARG A 526 -9.86 15.15 22.39
C ARG A 526 -11.01 14.81 21.43
N THR A 527 -12.24 14.70 21.91
CA THR A 527 -13.43 14.42 21.10
C THR A 527 -13.68 15.55 20.09
N TYR A 528 -13.56 16.81 20.50
CA TYR A 528 -13.67 17.96 19.59
C TYR A 528 -12.61 17.94 18.48
N LEU A 529 -11.37 17.57 18.80
CA LEU A 529 -10.28 17.45 17.82
C LEU A 529 -10.47 16.24 16.88
N LEU A 530 -11.11 15.18 17.36
CA LEU A 530 -11.32 13.92 16.67
C LEU A 530 -12.49 13.98 15.66
N LEU A 531 -13.60 14.66 16.01
CA LEU A 531 -14.80 14.71 15.16
C LEU A 531 -14.53 15.09 13.68
N PRO A 532 -13.68 16.09 13.36
CA PRO A 532 -13.37 16.42 11.96
C PRO A 532 -12.52 15.35 11.25
N LEU A 533 -11.77 14.55 12.00
CA LEU A 533 -11.02 13.41 11.46
C LEU A 533 -11.96 12.24 11.15
N GLU A 534 -12.93 11.97 12.02
CA GLU A 534 -13.98 10.96 11.79
C GLU A 534 -14.78 11.29 10.52
N HIS A 535 -15.24 12.54 10.38
CA HIS A 535 -15.90 12.99 9.15
C HIS A 535 -15.02 12.86 7.90
N TYR A 536 -13.71 13.09 8.02
CA TYR A 536 -12.77 12.90 6.91
C TYR A 536 -12.65 11.43 6.51
N TRP A 537 -12.51 10.52 7.49
CA TRP A 537 -12.41 9.08 7.23
C TRP A 537 -13.70 8.52 6.63
N ASP A 538 -14.84 8.86 7.20
CA ASP A 538 -16.16 8.42 6.74
C ASP A 538 -16.41 8.85 5.29
N ARG A 539 -16.26 10.14 5.00
CA ARG A 539 -16.43 10.69 3.64
C ARG A 539 -15.48 10.03 2.64
N ARG A 540 -14.20 9.91 2.99
CA ARG A 540 -13.19 9.37 2.08
C ARG A 540 -13.46 7.90 1.75
N LEU A 541 -13.75 7.09 2.76
CA LEU A 541 -13.99 5.66 2.56
C LEU A 541 -15.30 5.40 1.84
N LYS A 542 -16.41 6.07 2.21
CA LYS A 542 -17.69 5.91 1.50
C LYS A 542 -17.57 6.27 0.02
N ILE A 543 -16.98 7.42 -0.31
CA ILE A 543 -16.83 7.85 -1.71
C ILE A 543 -15.89 6.92 -2.48
N ASN A 544 -14.74 6.55 -1.92
CA ASN A 544 -13.78 5.70 -2.61
C ASN A 544 -14.31 4.28 -2.82
N THR A 545 -14.96 3.69 -1.81
CA THR A 545 -15.57 2.36 -1.93
C THR A 545 -16.72 2.39 -2.93
N PHE A 546 -17.59 3.41 -2.87
CA PHE A 546 -18.66 3.58 -3.86
C PHE A 546 -18.12 3.72 -5.27
N ALA A 547 -17.16 4.63 -5.49
CA ALA A 547 -16.52 4.82 -6.79
C ALA A 547 -15.82 3.55 -7.29
N LYS A 548 -15.21 2.79 -6.38
CA LYS A 548 -14.58 1.51 -6.70
C LYS A 548 -15.62 0.49 -7.16
N VAL A 549 -16.71 0.30 -6.42
CA VAL A 549 -17.78 -0.64 -6.79
C VAL A 549 -18.37 -0.28 -8.15
N MET A 550 -18.62 1.01 -8.40
CA MET A 550 -19.12 1.49 -9.70
C MET A 550 -18.11 1.34 -10.86
N SER A 551 -16.85 1.00 -10.57
CA SER A 551 -15.80 0.73 -11.55
C SER A 551 -15.46 -0.76 -11.72
N LEU A 552 -16.14 -1.64 -10.99
CA LEU A 552 -15.95 -3.08 -11.12
C LEU A 552 -16.63 -3.60 -12.40
N PRO A 553 -16.12 -4.68 -13.02
CA PRO A 553 -16.79 -5.32 -14.15
C PRO A 553 -18.20 -5.80 -13.79
N SER A 554 -19.12 -5.88 -14.76
CA SER A 554 -20.48 -6.40 -14.53
C SER A 554 -20.52 -7.86 -14.07
N GLU A 555 -19.46 -8.64 -14.33
CA GLU A 555 -19.26 -9.99 -13.77
C GLU A 555 -19.26 -10.02 -12.23
N PHE A 556 -19.05 -8.86 -11.59
CA PHE A 556 -19.12 -8.72 -10.15
C PHE A 556 -20.57 -8.74 -9.62
N ASP A 557 -21.56 -8.33 -10.41
CA ASP A 557 -22.98 -8.33 -10.04
C ASP A 557 -23.53 -9.75 -9.84
N GLU A 558 -22.94 -10.77 -10.48
CA GLU A 558 -23.36 -12.17 -10.33
C GLU A 558 -22.76 -12.84 -9.09
N ALA A 559 -21.63 -12.34 -8.58
CA ALA A 559 -20.89 -12.95 -7.48
C ALA A 559 -21.28 -12.38 -6.10
N TRP A 560 -21.83 -11.17 -6.04
CA TRP A 560 -22.18 -10.48 -4.81
C TRP A 560 -23.65 -10.04 -4.82
N ASP A 561 -24.37 -10.35 -3.76
CA ASP A 561 -25.72 -9.82 -3.55
C ASP A 561 -25.65 -8.29 -3.36
N LEU A 562 -26.43 -7.55 -4.16
CA LEU A 562 -26.50 -6.08 -4.14
C LEU A 562 -26.84 -5.55 -2.74
N ALA A 563 -27.65 -6.27 -1.97
CA ALA A 563 -27.97 -5.88 -0.60
C ALA A 563 -26.75 -5.99 0.31
N THR A 564 -25.91 -7.02 0.13
CA THR A 564 -24.65 -7.19 0.87
C THR A 564 -23.65 -6.09 0.52
N LEU A 565 -23.54 -5.70 -0.76
CA LEU A 565 -22.68 -4.57 -1.17
C LEU A 565 -23.15 -3.24 -0.57
N SER A 566 -24.46 -2.99 -0.57
CA SER A 566 -25.05 -1.81 0.07
C SER A 566 -24.82 -1.79 1.57
N ASP A 567 -24.98 -2.94 2.25
CA ASP A 567 -24.68 -3.08 3.67
C ASP A 567 -23.19 -2.79 3.94
N VAL A 568 -22.26 -3.28 3.11
CA VAL A 568 -20.81 -3.00 3.26
C VAL A 568 -20.45 -1.53 3.02
N ILE A 569 -21.07 -0.85 2.04
CA ILE A 569 -20.84 0.57 1.77
C ILE A 569 -21.45 1.47 2.85
N SER A 570 -22.60 1.09 3.40
CA SER A 570 -23.26 1.85 4.46
C SER A 570 -22.57 1.67 5.82
N ASP A 571 -22.01 0.49 6.10
CA ASP A 571 -21.34 0.14 7.36
C ASP A 571 -19.83 0.48 7.36
N VAL A 572 -19.42 1.52 6.62
CA VAL A 572 -18.03 2.03 6.60
C VAL A 572 -17.58 2.57 7.98
N GLY A 573 -18.53 2.83 8.88
CA GLY A 573 -18.25 3.12 10.30
C GLY A 573 -17.42 2.05 11.00
N CYS A 574 -17.36 0.82 10.46
CA CYS A 574 -16.46 -0.23 10.96
C CYS A 574 -14.98 0.20 11.01
N PHE A 575 -14.54 1.02 10.05
CA PHE A 575 -13.16 1.51 10.00
C PHE A 575 -12.86 2.45 11.17
N GLU A 576 -13.76 3.39 11.41
CA GLU A 576 -13.70 4.30 12.54
C GLU A 576 -13.74 3.53 13.86
N ALA A 577 -14.64 2.55 13.97
CA ALA A 577 -14.73 1.69 15.13
C ALA A 577 -13.41 0.98 15.41
N VAL A 578 -12.75 0.37 14.41
CA VAL A 578 -11.44 -0.29 14.62
C VAL A 578 -10.36 0.71 15.07
N ILE A 579 -10.31 1.90 14.47
CA ILE A 579 -9.36 2.95 14.89
C ILE A 579 -9.61 3.34 16.33
N SER A 580 -10.86 3.64 16.67
CA SER A 580 -11.25 4.10 18.00
C SER A 580 -11.00 3.03 19.06
N LEU A 581 -11.36 1.79 18.78
CA LEU A 581 -11.07 0.62 19.60
C LEU A 581 -9.55 0.48 19.85
N THR A 582 -8.73 0.65 18.83
CA THR A 582 -7.27 0.41 18.95
C THR A 582 -6.55 1.57 19.63
N ILE A 583 -6.85 2.81 19.23
CA ILE A 583 -6.16 4.02 19.71
C ILE A 583 -6.69 4.48 21.07
N PHE A 584 -8.00 4.40 21.32
CA PHE A 584 -8.61 4.91 22.55
C PHE A 584 -8.85 3.84 23.62
N MET A 585 -8.75 2.55 23.29
CA MET A 585 -8.84 1.49 24.29
C MET A 585 -7.55 0.65 24.41
N LEU A 586 -7.12 -0.04 23.35
CA LEU A 586 -6.00 -1.00 23.48
C LEU A 586 -4.68 -0.35 23.91
N ILE A 587 -4.26 0.71 23.21
CA ILE A 587 -2.99 1.40 23.51
C ILE A 587 -3.02 2.02 24.92
N PRO A 588 -4.08 2.77 25.31
CA PRO A 588 -4.26 3.27 26.67
C PRO A 588 -4.14 2.20 27.74
N VAL A 589 -4.91 1.09 27.65
CA VAL A 589 -4.88 0.01 28.64
C VAL A 589 -3.47 -0.55 28.85
N LEU A 590 -2.76 -0.85 27.76
CA LEU A 590 -1.39 -1.37 27.83
C LEU A 590 -0.44 -0.35 28.45
N SER A 591 -0.54 0.91 28.03
CA SER A 591 0.32 1.97 28.54
C SER A 591 0.05 2.31 30.01
N ASP A 592 -1.21 2.41 30.42
CA ASP A 592 -1.62 2.67 31.79
C ASP A 592 -1.21 1.53 32.73
N THR A 593 -1.31 0.27 32.27
CA THR A 593 -0.87 -0.90 33.04
C THR A 593 0.64 -0.86 33.28
N ILE A 594 1.43 -0.57 32.24
CA ILE A 594 2.90 -0.47 32.34
C ILE A 594 3.30 0.72 33.24
N LEU A 595 2.68 1.87 33.04
CA LEU A 595 2.96 3.09 33.82
C LEU A 595 2.58 2.90 35.29
N THR A 596 1.45 2.27 35.58
CA THR A 596 1.00 1.96 36.94
C THR A 596 1.96 0.99 37.62
N PHE A 597 2.32 -0.11 36.95
CA PHE A 597 3.30 -1.07 37.48
C PHE A 597 4.64 -0.38 37.80
N THR A 598 5.13 0.45 36.88
CA THR A 598 6.40 1.17 37.04
C THR A 598 6.31 2.17 38.20
N SER A 599 5.19 2.87 38.34
CA SER A 599 4.95 3.84 39.41
C SER A 599 4.88 3.17 40.79
N ILE A 600 4.17 2.04 40.89
CA ILE A 600 4.10 1.22 42.10
C ILE A 600 5.50 0.70 42.48
N TYR A 601 6.28 0.23 41.51
CA TYR A 601 7.64 -0.27 41.75
C TYR A 601 8.56 0.80 42.36
N TYR A 602 8.56 2.01 41.81
CA TYR A 602 9.44 3.07 42.31
C TYR A 602 9.01 3.67 43.65
N GLN A 603 7.72 3.62 44.00
CA GLN A 603 7.20 4.30 45.19
C GLN A 603 6.92 3.38 46.36
N LEU A 604 6.37 2.19 46.08
CA LEU A 604 5.94 1.21 47.08
C LEU A 604 6.92 0.02 47.17
N GLY A 605 7.93 -0.02 46.28
CA GLY A 605 8.96 -1.03 46.24
C GLY A 605 8.57 -2.30 45.47
N SER A 606 9.52 -3.22 45.35
CA SER A 606 9.37 -4.42 44.51
C SER A 606 8.27 -5.38 44.98
N ARG A 607 8.00 -5.46 46.28
CA ARG A 607 6.98 -6.36 46.85
C ARG A 607 5.57 -5.98 46.41
N ALA A 608 5.24 -4.69 46.46
CA ALA A 608 3.95 -4.17 46.01
C ALA A 608 3.79 -4.25 44.48
N ALA A 609 4.88 -4.08 43.73
CA ALA A 609 4.85 -4.25 42.29
C ALA A 609 4.60 -5.72 41.88
N VAL A 610 5.21 -6.68 42.58
CA VAL A 610 4.99 -8.11 42.34
C VAL A 610 3.57 -8.52 42.71
N SER A 611 3.03 -8.06 43.85
CA SER A 611 1.64 -8.36 44.21
C SER A 611 0.67 -7.79 43.18
N PHE A 612 0.87 -6.55 42.73
CA PHE A 612 0.09 -5.95 41.65
C PHE A 612 0.19 -6.76 40.35
N ALA A 613 1.38 -7.21 39.95
CA ALA A 613 1.57 -8.04 38.76
C ALA A 613 0.87 -9.40 38.89
N VAL A 614 0.83 -10.02 40.07
CA VAL A 614 0.12 -11.28 40.32
C VAL A 614 -1.41 -11.07 40.27
N ILE A 615 -1.91 -9.98 40.84
CA ILE A 615 -3.34 -9.61 40.76
C ILE A 615 -3.73 -9.37 39.30
N MET A 616 -2.93 -8.59 38.57
CA MET A 616 -3.17 -8.31 37.15
C MET A 616 -3.06 -9.57 36.29
N GLY A 617 -2.05 -10.40 36.54
CA GLY A 617 -1.86 -11.67 35.85
C GLY A 617 -3.00 -12.65 36.09
N SER A 618 -3.48 -12.77 37.33
CA SER A 618 -4.62 -13.61 37.68
C SER A 618 -5.93 -13.08 37.07
N TYR A 619 -6.13 -11.75 37.05
CA TYR A 619 -7.25 -11.10 36.36
C TYR A 619 -7.26 -11.42 34.87
N ILE A 620 -6.13 -11.22 34.18
CA ILE A 620 -6.00 -11.48 32.74
C ILE A 620 -6.16 -12.96 32.43
N PHE A 621 -5.58 -13.84 33.24
CA PHE A 621 -5.67 -15.29 33.06
C PHE A 621 -7.12 -15.80 33.20
N LEU A 622 -7.81 -15.39 34.27
CA LEU A 622 -9.20 -15.78 34.53
C LEU A 622 -10.13 -15.23 33.44
N SER A 623 -9.92 -13.97 33.06
CA SER A 623 -10.64 -13.32 31.96
C SER A 623 -10.43 -14.04 30.64
N GLY A 624 -9.19 -14.45 30.31
CA GLY A 624 -8.87 -15.20 29.09
C GLY A 624 -9.52 -16.58 29.04
N LYS A 625 -9.53 -17.31 30.17
CA LYS A 625 -10.13 -18.66 30.25
C LYS A 625 -11.66 -18.60 30.07
N LEU A 626 -12.33 -17.67 30.75
CA LEU A 626 -13.77 -17.44 30.61
C LEU A 626 -14.14 -16.94 29.21
N ARG A 627 -13.30 -16.08 28.61
CA ARG A 627 -13.47 -15.61 27.23
C ARG A 627 -13.45 -16.75 26.21
N SER A 628 -12.52 -17.69 26.34
CA SER A 628 -12.45 -18.86 25.44
C SER A 628 -13.78 -19.62 25.40
N GLN A 629 -14.41 -19.80 26.56
CA GLN A 629 -15.72 -20.44 26.66
C GLN A 629 -16.86 -19.55 26.13
N GLN A 630 -16.82 -18.24 26.42
CA GLN A 630 -17.79 -17.27 25.93
C GLN A 630 -17.77 -17.14 24.40
N HIS A 631 -16.60 -17.15 23.77
CA HIS A 631 -16.44 -16.92 22.33
C HIS A 631 -17.26 -17.90 21.48
N ASN A 632 -17.24 -19.19 21.84
CA ASN A 632 -18.00 -20.22 21.12
C ASN A 632 -19.52 -19.99 21.24
N ARG A 633 -19.99 -19.59 22.43
CA ARG A 633 -21.42 -19.25 22.66
C ARG A 633 -21.84 -17.97 21.93
N TRP A 634 -20.97 -16.97 21.92
CA TRP A 634 -21.16 -15.72 21.17
C TRP A 634 -21.20 -15.94 19.66
N LYS A 635 -20.45 -16.89 19.12
CA LYS A 635 -20.55 -17.27 17.71
C LYS A 635 -21.93 -17.81 17.37
N ILE A 636 -22.44 -18.76 18.16
CA ILE A 636 -23.79 -19.34 17.96
C ILE A 636 -24.88 -18.27 18.03
N TYR A 637 -24.77 -17.34 19.00
CA TYR A 637 -25.69 -16.22 19.13
C TYR A 637 -25.62 -15.24 17.95
N ARG A 638 -24.43 -14.95 17.41
CA ARG A 638 -24.30 -14.11 16.21
C ARG A 638 -24.86 -14.78 14.95
N ASP A 639 -24.65 -16.08 14.81
CA ASP A 639 -25.19 -16.86 13.69
C ASP A 639 -26.73 -16.97 13.75
N SER A 640 -27.34 -16.90 14.94
CA SER A 640 -28.81 -16.83 15.07
C SER A 640 -29.36 -15.45 14.70
N ILE A 641 -28.69 -14.35 15.07
CA ILE A 641 -29.04 -12.99 14.60
C ILE A 641 -28.96 -12.88 13.08
N ARG A 642 -27.91 -13.44 12.46
CA ARG A 642 -27.77 -13.40 11.00
C ARG A 642 -28.93 -14.13 10.31
N ARG A 643 -29.26 -15.33 10.78
CA ARG A 643 -30.39 -16.12 10.28
C ARG A 643 -31.74 -15.42 10.46
N GLU A 644 -31.95 -14.74 11.58
CA GLU A 644 -33.15 -13.92 11.82
C GLU A 644 -33.29 -12.81 10.77
N LYS A 645 -32.21 -12.05 10.51
CA LYS A 645 -32.20 -10.99 9.49
C LYS A 645 -32.43 -11.54 8.08
N GLU A 646 -31.75 -12.63 7.72
CA GLU A 646 -31.91 -13.31 6.43
C GLU A 646 -33.35 -13.81 6.23
N ALA A 647 -33.92 -14.46 7.25
CA ALA A 647 -35.31 -14.94 7.21
C ALA A 647 -36.29 -13.78 7.06
N CYS A 648 -36.17 -12.72 7.88
CA CYS A 648 -37.02 -11.54 7.80
C CYS A 648 -36.99 -10.90 6.40
N ARG A 649 -35.79 -10.67 5.85
CA ARG A 649 -35.62 -10.12 4.50
C ARG A 649 -36.27 -11.04 3.45
N GLY A 650 -36.02 -12.35 3.53
CA GLY A 650 -36.59 -13.33 2.62
C GLY A 650 -38.12 -13.38 2.64
N SER A 651 -38.73 -13.32 3.83
CA SER A 651 -40.19 -13.31 4.00
C SER A 651 -40.80 -12.01 3.48
N ILE A 652 -40.20 -10.86 3.77
CA ILE A 652 -40.68 -9.54 3.30
C ILE A 652 -40.57 -9.43 1.77
N PHE A 653 -39.44 -9.87 1.20
CA PHE A 653 -39.25 -9.86 -0.25
C PHE A 653 -40.30 -10.72 -0.96
N ASN A 654 -40.70 -11.84 -0.34
CA ASN A 654 -41.69 -12.78 -0.88
C ASN A 654 -43.09 -12.62 -0.25
N TRP A 655 -43.41 -11.47 0.34
CA TRP A 655 -44.64 -11.29 1.12
C TRP A 655 -45.90 -11.59 0.28
N ARG A 656 -45.91 -11.17 -0.99
CA ARG A 656 -46.99 -11.48 -1.94
C ARG A 656 -47.17 -12.98 -2.14
N THR A 657 -46.09 -13.72 -2.32
CA THR A 657 -46.10 -15.18 -2.45
C THR A 657 -46.73 -15.82 -1.22
N VAL A 658 -46.33 -15.39 -0.02
CA VAL A 658 -46.88 -15.92 1.25
C VAL A 658 -48.39 -15.70 1.31
N ILE A 659 -48.88 -14.53 0.91
CA ILE A 659 -50.31 -14.21 0.88
C ILE A 659 -51.05 -15.03 -0.20
N CYS A 660 -50.54 -15.06 -1.43
CA CYS A 660 -51.16 -15.76 -2.55
C CYS A 660 -51.32 -17.26 -2.31
N PHE A 661 -50.39 -17.88 -1.58
CA PHE A 661 -50.46 -19.29 -1.23
C PHE A 661 -51.18 -19.55 0.12
N GLY A 662 -51.71 -18.52 0.79
CA GLY A 662 -52.41 -18.66 2.07
C GLY A 662 -51.53 -19.17 3.20
N ARG A 663 -50.22 -18.89 3.18
CA ARG A 663 -49.21 -19.46 4.10
C ARG A 663 -48.78 -18.50 5.23
N LEU A 664 -49.55 -17.43 5.48
CA LEU A 664 -49.18 -16.39 6.44
C LEU A 664 -48.89 -16.92 7.86
N GLU A 665 -49.79 -17.73 8.42
CA GLU A 665 -49.61 -18.27 9.77
C GLU A 665 -48.38 -19.17 9.89
N GLN A 666 -48.11 -19.97 8.84
CA GLN A 666 -46.95 -20.86 8.82
C GLN A 666 -45.63 -20.09 8.75
N GLU A 667 -45.60 -19.01 7.97
CA GLU A 667 -44.41 -18.16 7.87
C GLU A 667 -44.18 -17.35 9.15
N ILE A 668 -45.25 -16.86 9.80
CA ILE A 668 -45.17 -16.24 11.13
C ILE A 668 -44.63 -17.24 12.16
N THR A 669 -45.17 -18.47 12.20
CA THR A 669 -44.72 -19.52 13.12
C THR A 669 -43.26 -19.89 12.87
N ARG A 670 -42.83 -20.00 11.61
CA ARG A 670 -41.44 -20.23 11.24
C ARG A 670 -40.53 -19.10 11.72
N PHE A 671 -40.94 -17.85 11.53
CA PHE A 671 -40.18 -16.69 11.99
C PHE A 671 -40.10 -16.61 13.52
N GLN A 672 -41.21 -16.88 14.23
CA GLN A 672 -41.26 -16.99 15.68
C GLN A 672 -40.24 -18.02 16.20
N ASN A 673 -40.20 -19.23 15.62
CA ASN A 673 -39.22 -20.25 16.01
C ASN A 673 -37.76 -19.80 15.85
N ILE A 674 -37.46 -18.99 14.81
CA ILE A 674 -36.13 -18.42 14.60
C ILE A 674 -35.80 -17.38 15.67
N VAL A 675 -36.76 -16.51 16.01
CA VAL A 675 -36.63 -15.51 17.09
C VAL A 675 -36.45 -16.20 18.44
N ASP A 676 -37.23 -17.24 18.75
CA ASP A 676 -37.12 -17.99 20.00
C ASP A 676 -35.77 -18.71 20.12
N ALA A 677 -35.28 -19.30 19.02
CA ALA A 677 -33.94 -19.87 18.97
C ALA A 677 -32.85 -18.81 19.24
N ARG A 678 -33.02 -17.58 18.71
CA ARG A 678 -32.12 -16.45 18.99
C ARG A 678 -32.20 -16.03 20.46
N LEU A 679 -33.39 -15.89 21.03
CA LEU A 679 -33.59 -15.56 22.44
C LEU A 679 -32.94 -16.60 23.36
N ASN A 680 -33.17 -17.89 23.12
CA ASN A 680 -32.55 -18.97 23.89
C ASN A 680 -31.03 -18.97 23.77
N SER A 681 -30.50 -18.74 22.56
CA SER A 681 -29.05 -18.66 22.35
C SER A 681 -28.38 -17.46 23.07
N SER A 682 -29.14 -16.43 23.43
CA SER A 682 -28.64 -15.23 24.12
C SER A 682 -28.43 -15.40 25.63
N GLN A 683 -29.10 -16.38 26.25
CA GLN A 683 -29.06 -16.57 27.70
C GLN A 683 -27.68 -17.05 28.20
N HIS A 684 -27.06 -17.99 27.48
CA HIS A 684 -25.75 -18.53 27.83
C HIS A 684 -24.61 -17.49 27.86
N PRO A 685 -24.41 -16.64 26.82
CA PRO A 685 -23.38 -15.61 26.87
C PRO A 685 -23.66 -14.56 27.97
N ALA A 686 -24.93 -14.24 28.24
CA ALA A 686 -25.31 -13.33 29.33
C ALA A 686 -24.95 -13.89 30.72
N ALA A 687 -25.30 -15.15 31.01
CA ALA A 687 -24.96 -15.81 32.27
C ALA A 687 -23.45 -15.88 32.51
N LEU A 688 -22.66 -16.22 31.47
CA LEU A 688 -21.21 -16.21 31.54
C LEU A 688 -20.64 -14.80 31.79
N SER A 689 -21.30 -13.75 31.28
CA SER A 689 -20.89 -12.35 31.51
C SER A 689 -21.10 -11.94 32.97
N ILE A 690 -22.22 -12.33 33.57
CA ILE A 690 -22.53 -12.09 34.99
C ILE A 690 -21.53 -12.82 35.89
N LEU A 691 -21.30 -14.12 35.65
CA LEU A 691 -20.34 -14.92 36.41
C LEU A 691 -18.93 -14.32 36.37
N ARG A 692 -18.52 -13.86 35.18
CA ARG A 692 -17.23 -13.18 34.99
C ARG A 692 -17.17 -11.88 35.80
N GLY A 693 -18.20 -11.04 35.74
CA GLY A 693 -18.26 -9.79 36.50
C GLY A 693 -18.13 -10.02 38.01
N ALA A 694 -18.81 -11.05 38.54
CA ALA A 694 -18.69 -11.44 39.94
C ALA A 694 -17.26 -11.90 40.31
N LEU A 695 -16.63 -12.72 39.47
CA LEU A 695 -15.25 -13.16 39.68
C LEU A 695 -14.23 -12.02 39.58
N GLN A 696 -14.43 -11.08 38.66
CA GLN A 696 -13.60 -9.89 38.52
C GLN A 696 -13.72 -8.98 39.74
N PHE A 697 -14.94 -8.79 40.25
CA PHE A 697 -15.19 -8.05 41.50
C PHE A 697 -14.45 -8.70 42.69
N LEU A 698 -14.42 -10.03 42.79
CA LEU A 698 -13.67 -10.74 43.82
C LEU A 698 -12.15 -10.51 43.72
N VAL A 699 -11.59 -10.52 42.50
CA VAL A 699 -10.16 -10.23 42.30
C VAL A 699 -9.83 -8.78 42.66
N TYR A 700 -10.70 -7.82 42.30
CA TYR A 700 -10.53 -6.41 42.63
C TYR A 700 -10.70 -6.08 44.11
N THR A 701 -11.47 -6.85 44.87
CA THR A 701 -11.63 -6.65 46.32
C THR A 701 -10.53 -7.37 47.11
N ALA A 702 -10.09 -8.55 46.67
CA ALA A 702 -9.00 -9.30 47.30
C ALA A 702 -7.62 -8.64 47.13
N GLY A 703 -7.38 -7.97 46.00
CA GLY A 703 -6.10 -7.33 45.68
C GLY A 703 -5.67 -6.23 46.67
N PRO A 704 -6.50 -5.20 46.89
CA PRO A 704 -6.25 -4.17 47.90
C PRO A 704 -6.17 -4.74 49.31
N ALA A 705 -7.02 -5.70 49.68
CA ALA A 705 -7.00 -6.34 51.00
C ALA A 705 -5.67 -7.06 51.27
N GLY A 706 -5.14 -7.79 50.28
CA GLY A 706 -3.82 -8.42 50.37
C GLY A 706 -2.67 -7.41 50.44
N CYS A 707 -2.85 -6.20 49.90
CA CYS A 707 -1.82 -5.17 49.92
C CYS A 707 -1.85 -4.31 51.19
N VAL A 708 -3.02 -4.09 51.80
CA VAL A 708 -3.16 -3.57 53.17
C VAL A 708 -2.42 -4.45 54.18
N MET A 709 -2.36 -5.77 53.95
CA MET A 709 -1.56 -6.68 54.78
C MET A 709 -0.04 -6.52 54.58
N ILE A 710 0.41 -5.93 53.46
CA ILE A 710 1.82 -5.72 53.12
C ILE A 710 2.30 -4.31 53.50
N THR A 711 1.44 -3.29 53.34
CA THR A 711 1.76 -1.88 53.60
C THR A 711 1.12 -1.39 54.90
N ARG A 712 1.90 -0.89 55.86
CA ARG A 712 1.39 -0.37 57.15
C ARG A 712 0.91 1.09 57.10
N ASN A 713 1.15 1.80 55.98
CA ASN A 713 0.85 3.23 55.82
C ASN A 713 -0.47 3.46 55.06
N MET A 714 -1.37 4.27 55.63
CA MET A 714 -2.67 4.59 55.01
C MET A 714 -2.56 5.33 53.67
N SER A 715 -1.51 6.13 53.48
CA SER A 715 -1.24 6.84 52.20
C SER A 715 -0.88 5.88 51.07
N GLU A 716 -0.11 4.84 51.36
CA GLU A 716 0.31 3.81 50.41
C GLU A 716 -0.88 2.94 49.98
N VAL A 717 -1.73 2.58 50.95
CA VAL A 717 -3.00 1.88 50.72
C VAL A 717 -3.92 2.70 49.81
N ALA A 718 -4.11 3.98 50.11
CA ALA A 718 -4.95 4.88 49.30
C ALA A 718 -4.42 5.01 47.86
N THR A 719 -3.11 5.20 47.71
CA THR A 719 -2.44 5.30 46.40
C THR A 719 -2.67 4.03 45.57
N MET A 720 -2.49 2.86 46.19
CA MET A 720 -2.66 1.57 45.52
C MET A 720 -4.12 1.27 45.15
N PHE A 721 -5.07 1.60 46.03
CA PHE A 721 -6.49 1.43 45.76
C PHE A 721 -6.94 2.26 44.57
N ILE A 722 -6.49 3.51 44.46
CA ILE A 722 -6.83 4.39 43.35
C ILE A 722 -6.20 3.89 42.05
N PHE A 723 -4.94 3.42 42.07
CA PHE A 723 -4.31 2.80 40.89
C PHE A 723 -5.09 1.57 40.39
N LEU A 724 -5.53 0.69 41.30
CA LEU A 724 -6.34 -0.48 40.95
C LEU A 724 -7.73 -0.09 40.43
N ALA A 725 -8.37 0.90 41.05
CA ALA A 725 -9.68 1.41 40.62
C ALA A 725 -9.63 2.02 39.21
N ARG A 726 -8.54 2.70 38.86
CA ARG A 726 -8.35 3.33 37.54
C ARG A 726 -8.16 2.33 36.40
N LEU A 727 -7.58 1.17 36.69
CA LEU A 727 -7.39 0.13 35.68
C LEU A 727 -8.62 -0.74 35.48
N ARG A 728 -9.60 -0.67 36.41
CA ARG A 728 -10.81 -1.48 36.36
C ARG A 728 -11.61 -1.31 35.06
N GLU A 729 -12.05 -0.09 34.79
CA GLU A 729 -12.87 0.20 33.63
C GLU A 729 -12.15 -0.11 32.30
N PRO A 730 -10.89 0.31 32.07
CA PRO A 730 -10.16 -0.06 30.86
C PRO A 730 -10.01 -1.58 30.66
N LEU A 731 -9.81 -2.34 31.74
CA LEU A 731 -9.68 -3.79 31.69
C LEU A 731 -11.01 -4.51 31.41
N GLU A 732 -12.11 -4.01 31.96
CA GLU A 732 -13.47 -4.47 31.64
C GLU A 732 -13.79 -4.20 30.16
N ASN A 733 -13.46 -3.00 29.68
CA ASN A 733 -13.69 -2.58 28.29
C ASN A 733 -12.78 -3.28 27.27
N MET A 734 -11.59 -3.75 27.68
CA MET A 734 -10.68 -4.51 26.81
C MET A 734 -11.31 -5.80 26.26
N GLN A 735 -12.31 -6.35 26.95
CA GLN A 735 -13.00 -7.55 26.50
C GLN A 735 -14.05 -7.24 25.45
N SER A 736 -14.84 -6.19 25.67
CA SER A 736 -15.74 -5.62 24.66
C SER A 736 -14.96 -5.21 23.40
N PHE A 737 -13.75 -4.65 23.58
CA PHE A 737 -12.81 -4.38 22.48
C PHE A 737 -12.48 -5.66 21.71
N LEU A 738 -12.09 -6.72 22.40
CA LEU A 738 -11.65 -7.97 21.80
C LEU A 738 -12.78 -8.66 21.02
N ASP A 739 -14.03 -8.56 21.46
CA ASP A 739 -15.19 -9.13 20.76
C ASP A 739 -15.65 -8.25 19.59
N ALA A 740 -15.66 -6.93 19.77
CA ALA A 740 -16.02 -5.96 18.74
C ALA A 740 -15.01 -5.92 17.60
N ILE A 741 -13.70 -5.91 17.90
CA ILE A 741 -12.67 -5.76 16.88
C ILE A 741 -12.66 -6.93 15.89
N HIS A 742 -12.98 -8.15 16.31
CA HIS A 742 -13.10 -9.27 15.38
C HIS A 742 -14.24 -9.09 14.37
N LEU A 743 -15.36 -8.51 14.81
CA LEU A 743 -16.51 -8.23 13.95
C LEU A 743 -16.18 -7.09 12.97
N GLU A 744 -15.67 -5.98 13.49
CA GLU A 744 -15.36 -4.82 12.66
C GLU A 744 -14.22 -5.11 11.67
N LEU A 745 -13.23 -5.93 12.07
CA LEU A 745 -12.18 -6.38 11.15
C LEU A 745 -12.70 -7.29 10.04
N ALA A 746 -13.74 -8.11 10.29
CA ALA A 746 -14.33 -8.94 9.23
C ALA A 746 -15.02 -8.08 8.16
N LYS A 747 -15.71 -7.01 8.57
CA LYS A 747 -16.30 -6.03 7.63
C LYS A 747 -15.21 -5.27 6.86
N VAL A 748 -14.14 -4.87 7.54
CA VAL A 748 -12.98 -4.24 6.89
C VAL A 748 -12.31 -5.18 5.89
N ASP A 749 -12.27 -6.50 6.15
CA ASP A 749 -11.75 -7.47 5.18
C ASP A 749 -12.60 -7.48 3.90
N SER A 750 -13.93 -7.39 4.00
CA SER A 750 -14.80 -7.24 2.83
C SER A 750 -14.52 -5.95 2.04
N LEU A 751 -14.28 -4.83 2.74
CA LEU A 751 -13.87 -3.56 2.09
C LEU A 751 -12.51 -3.69 1.39
N ILE A 752 -11.54 -4.37 2.03
CA ILE A 752 -10.23 -4.63 1.44
C ILE A 752 -10.39 -5.48 0.18
N GLU A 753 -11.18 -6.55 0.23
CA GLU A 753 -11.44 -7.43 -0.91
C GLU A 753 -12.00 -6.64 -2.10
N ILE A 754 -13.02 -5.80 -1.88
CA ILE A 754 -13.59 -4.91 -2.90
C ILE A 754 -12.53 -3.95 -3.46
N SER A 755 -11.69 -3.38 -2.60
CA SER A 755 -10.64 -2.44 -3.01
C SER A 755 -9.54 -3.09 -3.86
N GLU A 756 -9.21 -4.36 -3.59
CA GLU A 756 -8.15 -5.12 -4.26
C GLU A 756 -8.59 -5.71 -5.60
N LYS A 757 -9.89 -5.87 -5.85
CA LYS A 757 -10.39 -6.41 -7.13
C LYS A 757 -9.95 -5.53 -8.31
N GLU A 758 -9.54 -6.18 -9.39
CA GLU A 758 -9.15 -5.49 -10.62
C GLU A 758 -10.39 -4.80 -11.22
N THR A 759 -10.24 -3.53 -11.59
CA THR A 759 -11.29 -2.79 -12.32
C THR A 759 -11.29 -3.27 -13.76
N SER A 760 -12.46 -3.33 -14.40
CA SER A 760 -12.52 -3.41 -15.87
C SER A 760 -11.78 -2.21 -16.46
N VAL A 761 -11.19 -2.42 -17.62
CA VAL A 761 -10.29 -1.47 -18.31
C VAL A 761 -10.92 -0.07 -18.43
N CYS A 762 -10.13 0.96 -18.05
CA CYS A 762 -10.29 2.40 -18.34
C CYS A 762 -11.53 3.18 -17.85
N TYR A 763 -11.59 3.49 -16.54
CA TYR A 763 -12.05 4.83 -16.09
C TYR A 763 -10.88 5.81 -15.98
N GLN A 764 -9.93 5.76 -16.92
CA GLN A 764 -9.02 6.88 -17.11
C GLN A 764 -9.75 7.90 -17.96
N ARG A 765 -10.14 8.99 -17.32
CA ARG A 765 -10.61 10.23 -17.95
C ARG A 765 -9.44 10.86 -18.73
N GLN A 766 -8.84 10.13 -19.67
CA GLN A 766 -8.15 10.77 -20.77
C GLN A 766 -9.26 11.49 -21.52
N LYS A 767 -9.17 12.81 -21.47
CA LYS A 767 -9.89 13.70 -22.35
C LYS A 767 -9.34 13.43 -23.76
N VAL A 768 -9.68 12.27 -24.32
CA VAL A 768 -9.48 12.00 -25.74
C VAL A 768 -10.41 13.02 -26.38
N LEU A 769 -9.80 14.06 -26.94
CA LEU A 769 -10.47 14.98 -27.85
C LEU A 769 -11.31 14.10 -28.75
N LEU A 770 -12.64 14.30 -28.73
CA LEU A 770 -13.58 13.66 -29.64
C LEU A 770 -12.92 13.76 -31.02
N VAL A 771 -12.37 12.65 -31.50
CA VAL A 771 -11.88 12.62 -32.86
C VAL A 771 -13.17 12.76 -33.64
N ASN A 772 -13.37 13.93 -34.25
CA ASN A 772 -14.34 14.14 -35.31
C ASN A 772 -13.93 13.22 -36.46
N GLN A 773 -14.15 11.91 -36.30
CA GLN A 773 -14.21 10.99 -37.41
C GLN A 773 -15.52 11.32 -38.11
N GLY A 774 -15.41 12.04 -39.22
CA GLY A 774 -16.50 12.50 -40.08
C GLY A 774 -17.35 11.39 -40.70
N ASN A 775 -17.24 10.14 -40.22
CA ASN A 775 -18.15 9.07 -40.59
C ASN A 775 -19.41 9.12 -39.71
N THR A 776 -20.51 9.54 -40.32
CA THR A 776 -21.86 9.53 -39.75
C THR A 776 -22.39 8.11 -39.53
N HIS A 777 -21.82 7.11 -40.19
CA HIS A 777 -22.27 5.71 -40.16
C HIS A 777 -21.19 4.79 -39.59
N TRP A 778 -21.53 4.00 -38.58
CA TRP A 778 -20.61 3.07 -37.92
C TRP A 778 -20.91 1.62 -38.28
N SER A 779 -19.97 0.93 -38.95
CA SER A 779 -20.11 -0.50 -39.22
C SER A 779 -19.61 -1.33 -38.05
N ILE A 780 -20.29 -2.45 -37.75
CA ILE A 780 -19.93 -3.37 -36.67
C ILE A 780 -19.52 -4.71 -37.28
N GLU A 781 -18.43 -5.31 -36.81
CA GLU A 781 -17.96 -6.61 -37.30
C GLU A 781 -17.56 -7.53 -36.15
N PHE A 782 -18.11 -8.74 -36.12
CA PHE A 782 -17.70 -9.84 -35.26
C PHE A 782 -16.84 -10.81 -36.07
N LYS A 783 -15.64 -11.13 -35.56
CA LYS A 783 -14.69 -12.05 -36.21
C LYS A 783 -14.41 -13.24 -35.31
N SER A 784 -15.04 -14.38 -35.62
CA SER A 784 -14.84 -15.68 -34.97
C SER A 784 -14.90 -15.60 -33.44
N VAL A 785 -15.95 -14.98 -32.92
CA VAL A 785 -16.10 -14.70 -31.49
C VAL A 785 -16.57 -15.93 -30.72
N ASP A 786 -15.77 -16.32 -29.72
CA ASP A 786 -16.13 -17.32 -28.71
C ASP A 786 -16.40 -16.62 -27.38
N PHE A 787 -17.48 -17.01 -26.69
CA PHE A 787 -17.80 -16.47 -25.36
C PHE A 787 -18.55 -17.47 -24.47
N SER A 788 -18.26 -17.42 -23.18
CA SER A 788 -18.93 -18.17 -22.12
C SER A 788 -18.95 -17.36 -20.82
N TYR A 789 -20.09 -17.31 -20.11
CA TYR A 789 -20.19 -16.66 -18.79
C TYR A 789 -19.48 -17.48 -17.70
N ASN A 790 -19.50 -18.82 -17.82
CA ASN A 790 -18.75 -19.73 -16.98
C ASN A 790 -17.97 -20.73 -17.86
N LYS A 791 -16.91 -21.34 -17.33
CA LYS A 791 -16.07 -22.29 -18.09
C LYS A 791 -16.81 -23.56 -18.56
N GLN A 792 -18.04 -23.78 -18.10
CA GLN A 792 -18.80 -25.01 -18.30
C GLN A 792 -19.85 -24.90 -19.42
N CYS A 793 -20.29 -23.69 -19.78
CA CYS A 793 -21.34 -23.45 -20.77
C CYS A 793 -20.86 -22.46 -21.83
N GLN A 794 -20.52 -22.97 -23.01
CA GLN A 794 -20.22 -22.14 -24.17
C GLN A 794 -21.51 -21.53 -24.73
N VAL A 795 -21.55 -20.19 -24.84
CA VAL A 795 -22.74 -19.45 -25.26
C VAL A 795 -22.63 -18.98 -26.70
N LEU A 796 -21.44 -18.53 -27.12
CA LEU A 796 -21.12 -18.18 -28.51
C LEU A 796 -19.95 -19.01 -28.99
N GLU A 797 -20.00 -19.48 -30.24
CA GLU A 797 -18.99 -20.35 -30.83
C GLU A 797 -18.66 -19.92 -32.27
N GLY A 798 -17.47 -19.36 -32.48
CA GLY A 798 -16.98 -18.93 -33.78
C GLY A 798 -17.83 -17.85 -34.46
N LEU A 799 -18.62 -17.09 -33.70
CA LEU A 799 -19.63 -16.18 -34.23
C LEU A 799 -18.99 -15.10 -35.11
N SER A 800 -19.42 -15.03 -36.37
CA SER A 800 -18.90 -14.06 -37.34
C SER A 800 -20.03 -13.43 -38.14
N PHE A 801 -20.13 -12.10 -38.14
CA PHE A 801 -21.09 -11.34 -38.95
C PHE A 801 -20.63 -9.88 -39.09
N ARG A 802 -21.18 -9.18 -40.09
CA ARG A 802 -20.94 -7.76 -40.32
C ARG A 802 -22.25 -7.01 -40.43
N VAL A 803 -22.33 -5.87 -39.77
CA VAL A 803 -23.43 -4.90 -39.83
C VAL A 803 -22.92 -3.67 -40.57
N PRO A 804 -23.41 -3.39 -41.78
CA PRO A 804 -23.07 -2.16 -42.50
C PRO A 804 -23.51 -0.92 -41.74
N GLY A 805 -22.77 0.18 -41.91
CA GLY A 805 -23.11 1.44 -41.25
C GLY A 805 -24.42 2.02 -41.76
N GLY A 806 -25.30 2.46 -40.85
CA GLY A 806 -26.59 3.06 -41.19
C GLY A 806 -27.72 2.06 -41.46
N GLU A 807 -27.43 0.76 -41.44
CA GLU A 807 -28.45 -0.29 -41.61
C GLU A 807 -29.08 -0.69 -40.27
N THR A 808 -30.34 -1.12 -40.37
CA THR A 808 -31.08 -1.77 -39.28
C THR A 808 -31.06 -3.27 -39.50
N ILE A 809 -30.50 -4.03 -38.56
CA ILE A 809 -30.46 -5.49 -38.56
C ILE A 809 -31.23 -6.08 -37.37
N ALA A 810 -31.67 -7.33 -37.50
CA ALA A 810 -32.37 -8.03 -36.43
C ALA A 810 -31.74 -9.39 -36.10
N PHE A 811 -31.71 -9.74 -34.82
CA PHE A 811 -31.35 -11.06 -34.31
C PHE A 811 -32.58 -11.79 -33.76
N VAL A 812 -32.77 -13.03 -34.22
CA VAL A 812 -33.88 -13.92 -33.82
C VAL A 812 -33.34 -15.29 -33.46
N GLY A 813 -34.02 -16.01 -32.58
CA GLY A 813 -33.70 -17.39 -32.26
C GLY A 813 -34.39 -17.84 -30.98
N GLU A 814 -34.27 -19.11 -30.63
CA GLU A 814 -34.82 -19.66 -29.39
C GLU A 814 -34.21 -19.00 -28.13
N SER A 815 -34.89 -19.13 -26.99
CA SER A 815 -34.33 -18.65 -25.72
C SER A 815 -33.00 -19.37 -25.44
N GLY A 816 -31.98 -18.63 -25.01
CA GLY A 816 -30.63 -19.17 -24.79
C GLY A 816 -29.73 -19.24 -26.03
N SER A 817 -30.19 -18.78 -27.22
CA SER A 817 -29.37 -18.80 -28.44
C SER A 817 -28.18 -17.80 -28.48
N GLY A 818 -28.05 -16.93 -27.47
CA GLY A 818 -26.94 -15.97 -27.35
C GLY A 818 -27.25 -14.53 -27.78
N LYS A 819 -28.50 -14.18 -28.12
CA LYS A 819 -28.91 -12.84 -28.59
C LYS A 819 -28.52 -11.70 -27.63
N SER A 820 -28.92 -11.77 -26.36
CA SER A 820 -28.60 -10.73 -25.37
C SER A 820 -27.10 -10.66 -25.07
N THR A 821 -26.38 -11.80 -25.20
CA THR A 821 -24.92 -11.85 -25.05
C THR A 821 -24.21 -11.02 -26.12
N ILE A 822 -24.71 -10.97 -27.36
CA ILE A 822 -24.18 -10.11 -28.42
C ILE A 822 -24.26 -8.63 -28.01
N LEU A 823 -25.40 -8.22 -27.45
CA LEU A 823 -25.59 -6.85 -26.96
C LEU A 823 -24.63 -6.54 -25.80
N ASN A 824 -24.50 -7.46 -24.85
CA ASN A 824 -23.59 -7.31 -23.70
C ASN A 824 -22.12 -7.17 -24.13
N LEU A 825 -21.69 -7.91 -25.16
CA LEU A 825 -20.34 -7.79 -25.71
C LEU A 825 -20.12 -6.46 -26.46
N LEU A 826 -21.13 -5.97 -27.18
CA LEU A 826 -21.07 -4.65 -27.84
C LEU A 826 -20.99 -3.49 -26.84
N LEU A 827 -21.67 -3.63 -25.71
CA LEU A 827 -21.60 -2.68 -24.60
C LEU A 827 -20.28 -2.79 -23.79
N GLN A 828 -19.44 -3.78 -24.10
CA GLN A 828 -18.29 -4.20 -23.30
C GLN A 828 -18.62 -4.40 -21.81
N LEU A 829 -19.80 -4.95 -21.52
CA LEU A 829 -20.08 -5.52 -20.20
C LEU A 829 -19.22 -6.77 -19.99
N HIS A 830 -18.98 -7.51 -21.08
CA HIS A 830 -18.03 -8.62 -21.12
C HIS A 830 -17.09 -8.50 -22.33
N PHE A 831 -15.99 -9.25 -22.31
CA PHE A 831 -15.03 -9.33 -23.41
C PHE A 831 -15.04 -10.73 -24.06
N PRO A 832 -14.84 -10.83 -25.38
CA PRO A 832 -14.75 -12.11 -26.06
C PRO A 832 -13.53 -12.91 -25.57
N GLN A 833 -13.67 -14.23 -25.43
CA GLN A 833 -12.59 -15.12 -25.01
C GLN A 833 -11.64 -15.46 -26.17
N ARG A 834 -12.20 -15.53 -27.39
CA ARG A 834 -11.48 -15.61 -28.66
C ARG A 834 -12.22 -14.78 -29.71
N GLY A 835 -11.50 -14.43 -30.78
CA GLY A 835 -12.02 -13.53 -31.81
C GLY A 835 -11.91 -12.05 -31.43
N SER A 836 -12.50 -11.18 -32.25
CA SER A 836 -12.49 -9.73 -32.04
C SER A 836 -13.82 -9.10 -32.47
N ILE A 837 -14.17 -7.98 -31.83
CA ILE A 837 -15.34 -7.16 -32.19
C ILE A 837 -14.85 -5.77 -32.55
N GLN A 838 -15.20 -5.31 -33.75
CA GLN A 838 -14.68 -4.09 -34.33
C GLN A 838 -15.80 -3.11 -34.70
N ILE A 839 -15.57 -1.82 -34.48
CA ILE A 839 -16.35 -0.70 -35.01
C ILE A 839 -15.46 0.06 -35.99
N ASN A 840 -15.92 0.23 -37.24
CA ASN A 840 -15.16 0.85 -38.34
C ASN A 840 -13.74 0.28 -38.47
N GLU A 841 -13.62 -1.05 -38.47
CA GLU A 841 -12.34 -1.78 -38.64
C GLU A 841 -11.34 -1.61 -37.48
N SER A 842 -11.74 -0.94 -36.40
CA SER A 842 -10.96 -0.80 -35.17
C SER A 842 -11.63 -1.53 -34.02
N ASP A 843 -10.86 -2.14 -33.11
CA ASP A 843 -11.42 -2.71 -31.89
C ASP A 843 -12.16 -1.64 -31.07
N ILE A 844 -13.26 -2.02 -30.44
CA ILE A 844 -14.14 -1.08 -29.71
C ILE A 844 -13.33 -0.29 -28.67
N SER A 845 -13.26 1.02 -28.83
CA SER A 845 -12.63 1.97 -27.90
C SER A 845 -13.63 2.60 -26.92
N GLU A 846 -13.15 3.13 -25.79
CA GLU A 846 -13.97 3.90 -24.84
C GLU A 846 -14.70 5.08 -25.49
N SER A 847 -14.05 5.79 -26.42
CA SER A 847 -14.67 6.89 -27.15
C SER A 847 -15.83 6.44 -28.06
N GLN A 848 -15.75 5.23 -28.62
CA GLN A 848 -16.82 4.66 -29.43
C GLN A 848 -17.99 4.19 -28.57
N LYS A 849 -17.76 3.75 -27.32
CA LYS A 849 -18.88 3.46 -26.39
C LYS A 849 -19.78 4.66 -26.19
N GLU A 850 -19.21 5.87 -26.20
CA GLU A 850 -20.02 7.07 -26.06
C GLU A 850 -20.98 7.32 -27.23
N GLY A 851 -20.77 6.65 -28.37
CA GLY A 851 -21.68 6.69 -29.52
C GLY A 851 -22.68 5.53 -29.57
N ILE A 852 -22.71 4.64 -28.58
CA ILE A 852 -23.65 3.51 -28.47
C ILE A 852 -24.74 3.86 -27.44
N THR A 853 -25.99 3.56 -27.77
CA THR A 853 -27.12 3.62 -26.84
C THR A 853 -27.86 2.30 -26.80
N PHE A 854 -28.36 1.96 -25.62
CA PHE A 854 -29.04 0.70 -25.35
C PHE A 854 -30.38 0.91 -24.67
N VAL A 855 -31.39 0.19 -25.14
CA VAL A 855 -32.69 0.07 -24.49
C VAL A 855 -32.86 -1.39 -24.05
N PRO A 856 -32.83 -1.66 -22.73
CA PRO A 856 -32.99 -3.02 -22.20
C PRO A 856 -34.44 -3.51 -22.28
N GLN A 857 -34.62 -4.83 -22.28
CA GLN A 857 -35.92 -5.48 -22.16
C GLN A 857 -36.68 -5.03 -20.90
N LYS A 858 -35.96 -4.92 -19.77
CA LYS A 858 -36.51 -4.45 -18.48
C LYS A 858 -35.78 -3.18 -18.02
N PRO A 859 -36.32 -1.99 -18.33
CA PRO A 859 -35.66 -0.75 -17.95
C PRO A 859 -35.72 -0.46 -16.46
N SER A 860 -34.63 0.06 -15.92
CA SER A 860 -34.51 0.52 -14.53
C SER A 860 -34.34 2.03 -14.45
N PHE A 861 -34.84 2.62 -13.36
CA PHE A 861 -34.83 4.05 -13.12
C PHE A 861 -34.36 4.34 -11.69
N PHE A 862 -33.71 5.48 -11.49
CA PHE A 862 -33.29 5.93 -10.18
C PHE A 862 -34.51 6.42 -9.40
N SER A 863 -34.84 5.73 -8.30
CA SER A 863 -36.03 5.98 -7.50
C SER A 863 -36.01 7.33 -6.78
N ASP A 864 -34.83 7.76 -6.34
CA ASP A 864 -34.57 9.00 -5.62
C ASP A 864 -34.59 10.26 -6.50
N ARG A 865 -34.52 10.08 -7.83
CA ARG A 865 -34.45 11.16 -8.81
C ARG A 865 -35.80 11.48 -9.43
N SER A 866 -35.95 12.71 -9.90
CA SER A 866 -37.10 13.14 -10.71
C SER A 866 -37.16 12.40 -12.05
N ILE A 867 -38.34 12.41 -12.69
CA ILE A 867 -38.51 11.89 -14.06
C ILE A 867 -37.58 12.64 -15.02
N MET A 868 -37.45 13.96 -14.89
CA MET A 868 -36.54 14.78 -15.70
C MET A 868 -35.08 14.34 -15.57
N GLU A 869 -34.57 14.19 -14.34
CA GLU A 869 -33.20 13.75 -14.10
C GLU A 869 -32.93 12.34 -14.64
N ASN A 870 -33.94 11.47 -14.58
CA ASN A 870 -33.88 10.14 -15.18
C ASN A 870 -33.78 10.20 -16.72
N LEU A 871 -34.49 11.12 -17.38
CA LEU A 871 -34.43 11.30 -18.84
C LEU A 871 -33.12 11.94 -19.30
N LYS A 872 -32.60 12.89 -18.51
CA LYS A 872 -31.28 13.52 -18.70
C LYS A 872 -30.09 12.62 -18.38
N TYR A 873 -30.33 11.40 -17.88
CA TYR A 873 -29.25 10.52 -17.44
C TYR A 873 -28.28 10.15 -18.58
N ALA A 874 -28.78 9.94 -19.80
CA ALA A 874 -27.95 9.60 -20.95
C ALA A 874 -27.19 10.82 -21.54
N ASN A 875 -27.70 12.03 -21.32
CA ASN A 875 -27.09 13.29 -21.75
C ASN A 875 -27.56 14.43 -20.84
N SER A 876 -26.71 14.85 -19.90
CA SER A 876 -27.08 15.91 -18.95
C SER A 876 -27.20 17.30 -19.57
N ASN A 877 -26.67 17.50 -20.78
CA ASN A 877 -26.64 18.79 -21.46
C ASN A 877 -27.84 19.02 -22.40
N VAL A 878 -28.74 18.04 -22.52
CA VAL A 878 -29.94 18.20 -23.36
C VAL A 878 -30.90 19.23 -22.76
N GLU A 879 -31.45 20.08 -23.62
CA GLU A 879 -32.47 21.05 -23.23
C GLU A 879 -33.81 20.38 -22.93
N ASP A 880 -34.53 20.89 -21.93
CA ASP A 880 -35.83 20.36 -21.51
C ASP A 880 -36.85 20.36 -22.65
N ALA A 881 -36.78 21.36 -23.53
CA ALA A 881 -37.66 21.46 -24.70
C ALA A 881 -37.51 20.27 -25.67
N GLU A 882 -36.29 19.76 -25.87
CA GLU A 882 -36.08 18.57 -26.70
C GLU A 882 -36.59 17.31 -26.01
N ILE A 883 -36.43 17.20 -24.69
CA ILE A 883 -37.01 16.10 -23.90
C ILE A 883 -38.54 16.09 -24.06
N TYR A 884 -39.20 17.25 -23.97
CA TYR A 884 -40.65 17.34 -24.16
C TYR A 884 -41.08 16.86 -25.54
N LYS A 885 -40.38 17.27 -26.60
CA LYS A 885 -40.65 16.79 -27.97
C LYS A 885 -40.48 15.28 -28.10
N ILE A 886 -39.42 14.71 -27.54
CA ILE A 886 -39.18 13.26 -27.52
C ILE A 886 -40.32 12.55 -26.78
N CYS A 887 -40.69 13.02 -25.59
CA CYS A 887 -41.78 12.42 -24.81
C CYS A 887 -43.15 12.55 -25.48
N HIS A 888 -43.41 13.62 -26.23
CA HIS A 888 -44.62 13.76 -27.05
C HIS A 888 -44.65 12.73 -28.18
N SER A 889 -43.52 12.57 -28.91
CA SER A 889 -43.43 11.59 -30.00
C SER A 889 -43.65 10.15 -29.51
N LEU A 890 -43.28 9.86 -28.26
CA LEU A 890 -43.45 8.54 -27.63
C LEU A 890 -44.75 8.42 -26.81
N LEU A 891 -45.71 9.33 -26.95
CA LEU A 891 -47.02 9.26 -26.27
C LEU A 891 -46.91 9.06 -24.74
N ILE A 892 -45.89 9.66 -24.11
CA ILE A 892 -45.66 9.56 -22.66
C ILE A 892 -45.74 10.92 -21.95
N HIS A 893 -45.69 12.03 -22.70
CA HIS A 893 -45.77 13.38 -22.14
C HIS A 893 -47.01 13.59 -21.25
N ASP A 894 -48.21 13.31 -21.76
CA ASP A 894 -49.46 13.53 -21.03
C ASP A 894 -49.54 12.69 -19.76
N ARG A 895 -48.96 11.48 -19.78
CA ARG A 895 -48.86 10.62 -18.62
C ARG A 895 -47.96 11.23 -17.54
N ILE A 896 -46.83 11.84 -17.94
CA ILE A 896 -45.91 12.53 -17.03
C ILE A 896 -46.57 13.78 -16.45
N GLN A 897 -47.30 14.55 -17.26
CA GLN A 897 -48.02 15.75 -16.80
C GLN A 897 -49.11 15.46 -15.76
N ARG A 898 -49.69 14.25 -15.78
CA ARG A 898 -50.66 13.80 -14.77
C ARG A 898 -50.01 13.41 -13.43
N CYS A 899 -48.69 13.35 -13.34
CA CYS A 899 -48.01 13.16 -12.06
C CYS A 899 -48.11 14.45 -11.21
N PRO A 900 -48.06 14.35 -9.86
CA PRO A 900 -48.28 15.48 -8.96
C PRO A 900 -47.43 16.73 -9.25
N GLU A 901 -46.17 16.54 -9.67
CA GLU A 901 -45.24 17.63 -10.00
C GLU A 901 -44.75 17.55 -11.46
N GLY A 902 -45.53 16.91 -12.34
CA GLY A 902 -45.15 16.69 -13.72
C GLY A 902 -43.79 15.99 -13.84
N TYR A 903 -42.87 16.58 -14.61
CA TYR A 903 -41.51 16.08 -14.81
C TYR A 903 -40.60 16.13 -13.57
N ASN A 904 -40.92 16.97 -12.58
CA ASN A 904 -40.15 17.08 -11.34
C ASN A 904 -40.53 16.01 -10.31
N THR A 905 -41.65 15.31 -10.52
CA THR A 905 -42.08 14.19 -9.68
C THR A 905 -40.95 13.17 -9.56
N ARG A 906 -40.60 12.76 -8.33
CA ARG A 906 -39.65 11.65 -8.11
C ARG A 906 -40.21 10.38 -8.73
N TYR A 907 -39.35 9.58 -9.35
CA TYR A 907 -39.78 8.39 -10.08
C TYR A 907 -40.54 7.42 -9.17
N GLN A 908 -40.11 7.24 -7.91
CA GLN A 908 -40.78 6.35 -6.94
C GLN A 908 -42.21 6.80 -6.57
N ASP A 909 -42.51 8.09 -6.70
CA ASP A 909 -43.82 8.66 -6.37
C ASP A 909 -44.81 8.52 -7.55
N ALA A 910 -44.34 8.02 -8.71
CA ALA A 910 -45.11 7.79 -9.92
C ALA A 910 -45.11 6.30 -10.31
N MET A 911 -46.29 5.67 -10.30
CA MET A 911 -46.45 4.29 -10.77
C MET A 911 -46.56 4.26 -12.30
N PHE A 912 -45.52 3.80 -12.98
CA PHE A 912 -45.52 3.58 -14.43
C PHE A 912 -45.79 2.11 -14.76
N SER A 913 -46.67 1.86 -15.72
CA SER A 913 -46.88 0.51 -16.27
C SER A 913 -45.62 0.02 -17.01
N GLY A 914 -45.49 -1.30 -17.23
CA GLY A 914 -44.32 -1.84 -17.96
C GLY A 914 -44.13 -1.18 -19.33
N GLY A 915 -45.23 -0.95 -20.05
CA GLY A 915 -45.19 -0.23 -21.31
C GLY A 915 -44.79 1.25 -21.19
N GLU A 916 -45.24 1.95 -20.15
CA GLU A 916 -44.82 3.33 -19.88
C GLU A 916 -43.33 3.41 -19.52
N GLN A 917 -42.82 2.47 -18.73
CA GLN A 917 -41.40 2.38 -18.38
C GLN A 917 -40.53 2.17 -19.62
N GLN A 918 -41.00 1.34 -20.55
CA GLN A 918 -40.33 1.11 -21.83
C GLN A 918 -40.29 2.38 -22.69
N ARG A 919 -41.39 3.13 -22.77
CA ARG A 919 -41.43 4.42 -23.47
C ARG A 919 -40.52 5.47 -22.83
N LEU A 920 -40.45 5.52 -21.50
CA LEU A 920 -39.49 6.36 -20.78
C LEU A 920 -38.03 5.94 -21.04
N ALA A 921 -37.75 4.65 -21.16
CA ALA A 921 -36.41 4.15 -21.47
C ALA A 921 -35.97 4.52 -22.90
N ILE A 922 -36.90 4.41 -23.85
CA ILE A 922 -36.68 4.88 -25.23
C ILE A 922 -36.48 6.39 -25.24
N ALA A 923 -37.27 7.16 -24.49
CA ALA A 923 -37.09 8.60 -24.37
C ALA A 923 -35.70 8.95 -23.83
N ARG A 924 -35.26 8.27 -22.75
CA ARG A 924 -33.90 8.40 -22.19
C ARG A 924 -32.83 8.05 -23.23
N ALA A 925 -33.01 7.00 -24.02
CA ALA A 925 -32.09 6.63 -25.08
C ALA A 925 -31.98 7.70 -26.16
N LEU A 926 -33.11 8.30 -26.56
CA LEU A 926 -33.16 9.31 -27.62
C LEU A 926 -32.62 10.69 -27.21
N THR A 927 -32.39 10.97 -25.92
CA THR A 927 -31.74 12.23 -25.49
C THR A 927 -30.25 12.27 -25.84
N ARG A 928 -29.66 11.10 -26.16
CA ARG A 928 -28.29 10.95 -26.61
C ARG A 928 -28.25 10.83 -28.13
N ASP A 929 -27.38 11.60 -28.78
CA ASP A 929 -27.13 11.48 -30.21
C ASP A 929 -26.15 10.33 -30.50
N ALA A 930 -26.68 9.10 -30.52
CA ALA A 930 -25.91 7.89 -30.73
C ALA A 930 -25.85 7.47 -32.20
N ARG A 931 -24.68 6.99 -32.63
CA ARG A 931 -24.44 6.45 -33.98
C ARG A 931 -24.86 4.97 -34.09
N VAL A 932 -24.90 4.27 -32.96
CA VAL A 932 -25.35 2.88 -32.84
C VAL A 932 -26.48 2.79 -31.80
N LEU A 933 -27.59 2.17 -32.19
CA LEU A 933 -28.74 1.95 -31.32
C LEU A 933 -28.96 0.44 -31.12
N LEU A 934 -28.92 -0.01 -29.86
CA LEU A 934 -29.13 -1.39 -29.45
C LEU A 934 -30.49 -1.52 -28.75
N LEU A 935 -31.33 -2.41 -29.25
CA LEU A 935 -32.73 -2.54 -28.81
C LEU A 935 -33.01 -3.99 -28.43
N ASP A 936 -33.37 -4.23 -27.17
CA ASP A 936 -33.66 -5.56 -26.65
C ASP A 936 -35.15 -5.69 -26.31
N GLU A 937 -35.89 -6.43 -27.13
CA GLU A 937 -37.30 -6.81 -26.93
C GLU A 937 -38.25 -5.64 -26.56
N LEU A 938 -38.33 -4.65 -27.44
CA LEU A 938 -38.95 -3.35 -27.18
C LEU A 938 -40.49 -3.30 -27.01
N THR A 939 -41.21 -4.34 -27.38
CA THR A 939 -42.67 -4.22 -27.60
C THR A 939 -43.48 -5.38 -27.04
N ASN A 940 -42.81 -6.30 -26.33
CA ASN A 940 -43.46 -7.44 -25.66
C ASN A 940 -44.47 -7.04 -24.57
N SER A 941 -44.48 -5.77 -24.13
CA SER A 941 -45.37 -5.24 -23.09
C SER A 941 -46.34 -4.14 -23.57
N GLN A 942 -46.42 -3.89 -24.89
CA GLN A 942 -47.23 -2.82 -25.48
C GLN A 942 -48.42 -3.39 -26.26
N ASP A 943 -49.49 -2.61 -26.35
CA ASP A 943 -50.58 -2.88 -27.29
C ASP A 943 -50.14 -2.62 -28.74
N ASN A 944 -50.73 -3.33 -29.70
CA ASN A 944 -50.32 -3.31 -31.11
C ASN A 944 -50.27 -1.91 -31.74
N ARG A 945 -51.17 -1.00 -31.33
CA ARG A 945 -51.22 0.38 -31.86
C ARG A 945 -50.06 1.21 -31.32
N THR A 946 -49.82 1.18 -30.01
CA THR A 946 -48.70 1.89 -29.39
C THR A 946 -47.35 1.35 -29.86
N ALA A 947 -47.22 0.02 -30.00
CA ALA A 947 -46.02 -0.63 -30.53
C ALA A 947 -45.67 -0.13 -31.94
N SER A 948 -46.67 -0.03 -32.83
CA SER A 948 -46.48 0.48 -34.20
C SER A 948 -46.00 1.94 -34.20
N CYS A 949 -46.62 2.79 -33.37
CA CYS A 949 -46.24 4.20 -33.25
C CYS A 949 -44.79 4.37 -32.73
N ILE A 950 -44.40 3.59 -31.71
CA ILE A 950 -43.02 3.60 -31.20
C ILE A 950 -42.03 3.17 -32.28
N LEU A 951 -42.33 2.12 -33.04
CA LEU A 951 -41.46 1.66 -34.13
C LEU A 951 -41.32 2.71 -35.22
N ASP A 952 -42.38 3.46 -35.54
CA ASP A 952 -42.31 4.54 -36.53
C ASP A 952 -41.47 5.72 -36.04
N VAL A 953 -41.57 6.08 -34.75
CA VAL A 953 -40.69 7.07 -34.12
C VAL A 953 -39.25 6.61 -34.18
N LEU A 954 -38.99 5.36 -33.81
CA LEU A 954 -37.65 4.78 -33.86
C LEU A 954 -37.11 4.74 -35.29
N LYS A 955 -37.90 4.36 -36.30
CA LYS A 955 -37.49 4.40 -37.71
C LYS A 955 -37.15 5.82 -38.17
N SER A 956 -37.98 6.81 -37.83
CA SER A 956 -37.73 8.21 -38.19
C SER A 956 -36.43 8.76 -37.58
N ARG A 957 -36.09 8.30 -36.37
CA ARG A 957 -34.87 8.68 -35.64
C ARG A 957 -33.68 7.75 -35.91
N ALA A 958 -33.91 6.58 -36.50
CA ALA A 958 -32.88 5.61 -36.90
C ALA A 958 -32.33 5.89 -38.30
N ASN A 959 -32.93 6.82 -39.06
CA ASN A 959 -32.48 7.14 -40.40
C ASN A 959 -31.03 7.66 -40.36
N GLY A 960 -30.11 6.89 -40.94
CA GLY A 960 -28.67 7.15 -40.89
C GLY A 960 -27.92 6.61 -39.65
N ARG A 961 -28.58 5.87 -38.75
CA ARG A 961 -27.95 5.25 -37.57
C ARG A 961 -27.91 3.74 -37.73
N THR A 962 -26.82 3.11 -37.32
CA THR A 962 -26.72 1.64 -37.29
C THR A 962 -27.58 1.12 -36.15
N THR A 963 -28.56 0.27 -36.44
CA THR A 963 -29.52 -0.20 -35.43
C THR A 963 -29.50 -1.73 -35.34
N ILE A 964 -29.31 -2.27 -34.14
CA ILE A 964 -29.37 -3.71 -33.86
C ILE A 964 -30.57 -3.98 -32.98
N LEU A 965 -31.49 -4.79 -33.49
CA LEU A 965 -32.72 -5.17 -32.82
C LEU A 965 -32.68 -6.65 -32.44
N VAL A 966 -32.87 -6.96 -31.16
CA VAL A 966 -33.17 -8.30 -30.68
C VAL A 966 -34.67 -8.35 -30.44
N SER A 967 -35.38 -9.24 -31.16
CA SER A 967 -36.81 -9.42 -30.93
C SER A 967 -37.21 -10.87 -31.12
N HIS A 968 -38.16 -11.29 -30.27
CA HIS A 968 -38.89 -12.53 -30.49
C HIS A 968 -40.12 -12.31 -31.37
N ASN A 969 -40.62 -11.09 -31.54
CA ASN A 969 -41.79 -10.79 -32.36
C ASN A 969 -41.36 -10.52 -33.80
N LEU A 970 -41.65 -11.48 -34.67
CA LEU A 970 -41.22 -11.43 -36.06
C LEU A 970 -41.91 -10.33 -36.89
N ARG A 971 -43.05 -9.80 -36.43
CA ARG A 971 -43.76 -8.71 -37.12
C ARG A 971 -42.98 -7.40 -37.06
N GLU A 972 -42.21 -7.18 -35.99
CA GLU A 972 -41.42 -5.96 -35.77
C GLU A 972 -40.21 -5.88 -36.70
N ILE A 973 -39.63 -7.03 -36.99
CA ILE A 973 -38.38 -7.16 -37.75
C ILE A 973 -38.62 -7.39 -39.24
N LYS A 974 -39.89 -7.50 -39.69
CA LYS A 974 -40.24 -7.82 -41.08
C LYS A 974 -39.58 -6.87 -42.09
N ASN A 975 -39.47 -5.59 -41.72
CA ASN A 975 -38.99 -4.52 -42.61
C ASN A 975 -37.54 -4.09 -42.31
N VAL A 976 -36.74 -4.93 -41.63
CA VAL A 976 -35.31 -4.63 -41.43
C VAL A 976 -34.48 -4.98 -42.66
N HIS A 977 -33.28 -4.43 -42.76
CA HIS A 977 -32.40 -4.63 -43.92
C HIS A 977 -31.88 -6.05 -43.99
N GLN A 978 -31.62 -6.67 -42.83
CA GLN A 978 -31.11 -8.03 -42.73
C GLN A 978 -31.48 -8.68 -41.38
N ILE A 979 -31.85 -9.96 -41.44
CA ILE A 979 -32.19 -10.79 -40.28
C ILE A 979 -31.14 -11.88 -40.12
N PHE A 980 -30.69 -12.10 -38.90
CA PHE A 980 -29.80 -13.18 -38.49
C PHE A 980 -30.53 -14.14 -37.55
N PHE A 981 -30.69 -15.40 -37.96
CA PHE A 981 -31.24 -16.45 -37.11
C PHE A 981 -30.10 -17.15 -36.36
N LEU A 982 -30.11 -17.01 -35.03
CA LEU A 982 -29.16 -17.62 -34.11
C LEU A 982 -29.72 -18.91 -33.52
N ASP A 983 -28.94 -19.99 -33.63
CA ASP A 983 -29.18 -21.23 -32.92
C ASP A 983 -27.87 -21.73 -32.29
N LYS A 984 -27.95 -22.17 -31.03
CA LYS A 984 -26.81 -22.67 -30.23
C LYS A 984 -25.53 -21.82 -30.35
N GLY A 985 -25.66 -20.49 -30.31
CA GLY A 985 -24.51 -19.58 -30.33
C GLY A 985 -23.88 -19.34 -31.70
N ARG A 986 -24.50 -19.81 -32.79
CA ARG A 986 -24.04 -19.64 -34.18
C ARG A 986 -25.14 -19.04 -35.05
N VAL A 987 -24.74 -18.31 -36.10
CA VAL A 987 -25.69 -17.88 -37.15
C VAL A 987 -25.95 -19.07 -38.07
N VAL A 988 -27.22 -19.48 -38.17
CA VAL A 988 -27.65 -20.62 -39.01
C VAL A 988 -28.33 -20.14 -40.29
N GLU A 989 -29.06 -19.02 -40.24
CA GLU A 989 -29.71 -18.41 -41.41
C GLU A 989 -29.50 -16.90 -41.42
N GLN A 990 -29.38 -16.31 -42.61
CA GLN A 990 -29.20 -14.87 -42.79
C GLN A 990 -29.85 -14.45 -44.11
N GLY A 991 -30.63 -13.36 -44.09
CA GLY A 991 -31.30 -12.85 -45.29
C GLY A 991 -32.37 -11.82 -44.96
N LYS A 992 -33.10 -11.35 -45.98
CA LYS A 992 -34.32 -10.56 -45.80
C LYS A 992 -35.49 -11.45 -45.37
N HIS A 993 -36.56 -10.85 -44.87
CA HIS A 993 -37.76 -11.57 -44.46
C HIS A 993 -38.30 -12.49 -45.57
N GLU A 994 -38.49 -11.95 -46.78
CA GLU A 994 -39.02 -12.70 -47.93
C GLU A 994 -38.11 -13.89 -48.29
N GLU A 995 -36.80 -13.66 -48.34
CA GLU A 995 -35.79 -14.69 -48.61
C GLU A 995 -35.81 -15.82 -47.57
N LEU A 996 -35.90 -15.48 -46.28
CA LEU A 996 -35.92 -16.46 -45.18
C LEU A 996 -37.24 -17.24 -45.11
N VAL A 997 -38.36 -16.63 -45.52
CA VAL A 997 -39.65 -17.31 -45.62
C VAL A 997 -39.62 -18.32 -46.78
N ASP A 998 -39.07 -17.93 -47.94
CA ASP A 998 -38.97 -18.80 -49.12
C ASP A 998 -38.03 -19.99 -48.91
N LEU A 999 -36.97 -19.82 -48.10
CA LEU A 999 -36.05 -20.89 -47.72
C LEU A 999 -36.72 -22.01 -46.90
N LYS A 1000 -37.91 -21.77 -46.32
CA LYS A 1000 -38.65 -22.73 -45.47
C LYS A 1000 -37.82 -23.36 -44.34
N GLY A 1001 -36.84 -22.61 -43.83
CA GLY A 1001 -35.91 -23.02 -42.78
C GLY A 1001 -36.44 -22.82 -41.35
N HIS A 1002 -35.52 -22.64 -40.40
CA HIS A 1002 -35.79 -22.35 -38.99
C HIS A 1002 -36.59 -21.07 -38.80
N TYR A 1003 -36.25 -20.00 -39.52
CA TYR A 1003 -37.00 -18.73 -39.48
C TYR A 1003 -38.46 -18.92 -39.92
N TYR A 1004 -38.69 -19.62 -41.02
CA TYR A 1004 -40.05 -19.91 -41.53
C TYR A 1004 -40.90 -20.70 -40.52
N LYS A 1005 -40.31 -21.68 -39.84
CA LYS A 1005 -41.01 -22.44 -38.78
C LYS A 1005 -41.47 -21.51 -37.65
N LEU A 1006 -40.58 -20.64 -37.17
CA LEU A 1006 -40.91 -19.68 -36.12
C LEU A 1006 -41.96 -18.66 -36.58
N TRP A 1007 -41.90 -18.23 -37.84
CA TRP A 1007 -42.89 -17.36 -38.47
C TRP A 1007 -44.28 -17.99 -38.56
N SER A 1008 -44.34 -19.25 -39.00
CA SER A 1008 -45.61 -19.98 -39.14
C SER A 1008 -46.30 -20.16 -37.78
N ILE A 1009 -45.54 -20.45 -36.72
CA ILE A 1009 -46.06 -20.57 -35.35
C ILE A 1009 -46.64 -19.24 -34.87
N GLN A 1010 -45.97 -18.11 -35.13
CA GLN A 1010 -46.46 -16.80 -34.70
C GLN A 1010 -47.64 -16.28 -35.51
N GLN A 1011 -47.77 -16.68 -36.78
CA GLN A 1011 -48.97 -16.40 -37.56
C GLN A 1011 -50.18 -17.14 -36.99
N GLN A 1012 -50.02 -18.44 -36.66
CA GLN A 1012 -51.08 -19.26 -36.07
C GLN A 1012 -51.49 -18.82 -34.65
N ALA A 1013 -50.57 -18.25 -33.87
CA ALA A 1013 -50.85 -17.76 -32.52
C ALA A 1013 -51.39 -16.31 -32.49
N GLY A 1014 -51.34 -15.59 -33.62
CA GLY A 1014 -51.77 -14.20 -33.75
C GLY A 1014 -53.07 -14.00 -34.53
N GLU A 1015 -53.67 -15.09 -35.03
CA GLU A 1015 -55.10 -15.24 -35.34
C GLU A 1015 -55.85 -15.66 -34.08
#